data_AF-A0A2E8A8D5-F1
#
_entry.id   AF-A0A2E8A8D5-F1
#
_cell.length_a   1.000
_cell.length_b   1.000
_cell.length_c   1.000
_cell.angle_alpha   90.00
_cell.angle_beta   90.00
_cell.angle_gamma   90.00
#
_symmetry.space_group_name_H-M   'P 1'
#
loop_
_entity.id
_entity.type
_entity.pdbx_description
1 polymer ?
#
loop_
_entity_poly.entity_id
_entity_poly.type
_entity_poly.pdbx_seq_one_letter_code
_entity_poly.pdbx_strand_id
1 'polypeptide(L)'
;MNPIAPFQNILKALKGRNHRKYLKKCAPAVRQINEIEKGLQSLSADELKAKTQEFMSRHQKGETLEELLPEAFAVVKNGARRLCGETINVCDHPIEWQMIHYDVQLIGGMALHDRHIAEMATGEGKTLVSTCPLYLNALSGKNCQLVTVNDYLARRDSHWMGALFEYLGLSVGCIQNNMPSAERREMYTRNITYGTASEFGFDYLRDNGMATCVEDQVQKDHYFCIIDEADSILVDEARTPLIISGPMREDHPLPFMESKPLVTKLFDTQLKQCNRLAEEAKKSLEMDGLEEEAADEATAKLYQLKRGMPTHRQFMRLMEDAVIRKRFEKFDLDMNSDYNKERAHQLKEDLHYVIDEKNQQADLTEKGRGLISPDDPDGFVIPDLATLYVDIDRRSDLSDDDKRREREDAEKDFQVRSERIHTVSQLLRAYGLYEKDKQYVVQGGKVMIVDENTGRLMPGRRWSNGLHQAVEAKEGVTIEKETKTYATITIQNYFRMYDKLAGMTGTAETEAGEFHDIYRLGVMVIPTHRNCVRKDLNDLMFKSRRQKFNQVLEDLSEANKKGQPVLIGTASVESSEVFSRMLKRANIRHTVLNAKFHEKEAEIVAQAGQRGAVTIATNMAGRGTDIKLGEEVKELGGLLVLGTERHESRRIDRQLRGRCARQGDPGASRFYVSLEDDLMRLFANQGALSKMLEKSFGEDEVLEHGTLDWSIQNAQKKVEQQNYSIRKRLLQYDDVLNRQREIIYSIRNDVLLEEDPSKILLELVEEELDARLEGVPLDEFKSTAIENMPEMESLVATWVNVTFPLSVQINDLLEKDEADVKKLLFEKITSAYEGKRKLEDPDQIHGLERYVVVNAADVHWQDHLTEMEELRRSVGLRGYGQKDPLSEYKNEAFRAFEEMMKAMRSEVCSGMFRSSTNLAAFENMLSSLSNVAKTTGPDPSSAAGFDRFSSPTRGAPPIDTSEAPEIPKIAVPVVRDSPKVGRNDPCPCGNGKKYKKCCGRGVSA
;
A
#
# COMPACT_ATOMS: atom_id res chain seq x y z
N MET A 1 -11.06 -21.46 48.08
CA MET A 1 -11.33 -20.08 47.63
C MET A 1 -10.21 -19.69 46.67
N ASN A 2 -10.54 -19.40 45.40
CA ASN A 2 -9.54 -19.15 44.37
C ASN A 2 -8.86 -17.78 44.63
N PRO A 3 -7.56 -17.71 44.96
CA PRO A 3 -6.89 -16.47 45.36
C PRO A 3 -6.79 -15.42 44.23
N ILE A 4 -7.13 -15.82 43.00
CA ILE A 4 -7.10 -14.99 41.79
C ILE A 4 -8.45 -14.26 41.56
N ALA A 5 -9.52 -14.68 42.23
CA ALA A 5 -10.86 -14.09 42.07
C ALA A 5 -10.94 -12.56 42.32
N PRO A 6 -10.33 -11.99 43.38
CA PRO A 6 -10.35 -10.53 43.58
C PRO A 6 -9.54 -9.77 42.50
N PHE A 7 -8.43 -10.34 42.04
CA PHE A 7 -7.60 -9.75 40.98
C PHE A 7 -8.31 -9.78 39.61
N GLN A 8 -9.03 -10.86 39.30
CA GLN A 8 -9.89 -10.97 38.13
C GLN A 8 -11.08 -9.99 38.17
N ASN A 9 -11.65 -9.73 39.34
CA ASN A 9 -12.72 -8.75 39.49
C ASN A 9 -12.23 -7.32 39.29
N ILE A 10 -11.02 -6.98 39.76
CA ILE A 10 -10.39 -5.67 39.53
C ILE A 10 -10.03 -5.49 38.05
N LEU A 11 -9.43 -6.50 37.40
CA LEU A 11 -9.14 -6.49 35.96
C LEU A 11 -10.43 -6.41 35.11
N LYS A 12 -11.51 -7.10 35.49
CA LYS A 12 -12.84 -6.98 34.85
C LYS A 12 -13.48 -5.60 35.07
N ALA A 13 -13.27 -4.96 36.22
CA ALA A 13 -13.76 -3.62 36.50
C ALA A 13 -13.02 -2.54 35.69
N LEU A 14 -11.72 -2.74 35.44
CA LEU A 14 -10.90 -1.89 34.58
C LEU A 14 -11.18 -2.12 33.09
N LYS A 15 -11.47 -3.36 32.68
CA LYS A 15 -11.83 -3.71 31.29
C LYS A 15 -13.12 -2.99 30.86
N GLY A 16 -12.99 -2.13 29.85
CA GLY A 16 -14.11 -1.37 29.27
C GLY A 16 -14.54 -0.12 30.04
N ARG A 17 -13.75 0.38 31.01
CA ARG A 17 -14.03 1.63 31.72
C ARG A 17 -14.13 2.84 30.77
N ASN A 18 -13.28 2.89 29.75
CA ASN A 18 -13.28 3.95 28.74
C ASN A 18 -14.60 3.94 27.94
N HIS A 19 -15.05 2.77 27.49
CA HIS A 19 -16.33 2.59 26.80
C HIS A 19 -17.51 3.09 27.64
N ARG A 20 -17.63 2.65 28.90
CA ARG A 20 -18.73 3.08 29.78
C ARG A 20 -18.72 4.58 30.06
N LYS A 21 -17.53 5.19 30.17
CA LYS A 21 -17.41 6.64 30.37
C LYS A 21 -17.87 7.40 29.14
N TYR A 22 -17.52 6.93 27.93
CA TYR A 22 -17.97 7.52 26.68
C TYR A 22 -19.49 7.44 26.51
N LEU A 23 -20.09 6.27 26.75
CA LEU A 23 -21.56 6.11 26.68
C LEU A 23 -22.29 7.06 27.63
N LYS A 24 -21.75 7.26 28.85
CA LYS A 24 -22.29 8.24 29.80
C LYS A 24 -22.15 9.69 29.33
N LYS A 25 -21.07 10.01 28.61
CA LYS A 25 -20.84 11.33 27.98
C LYS A 25 -21.87 11.60 26.88
N CYS A 26 -22.21 10.60 26.05
CA CYS A 26 -23.16 10.75 24.94
C CYS A 26 -24.63 10.78 25.36
N ALA A 27 -24.99 10.17 26.50
CA ALA A 27 -26.38 10.03 26.92
C ALA A 27 -27.18 11.35 27.03
N PRO A 28 -26.63 12.48 27.54
CA PRO A 28 -27.31 13.78 27.49
C PRO A 28 -27.58 14.25 26.06
N ALA A 29 -26.59 14.15 25.16
CA ALA A 29 -26.74 14.57 23.77
C ALA A 29 -27.79 13.74 23.02
N VAL A 30 -27.84 12.42 23.25
CA VAL A 30 -28.88 11.54 22.66
C VAL A 30 -30.28 11.94 23.12
N ARG A 31 -30.46 12.28 24.41
CA ARG A 31 -31.74 12.78 24.92
C ARG A 31 -32.14 14.09 24.24
N GLN A 32 -31.21 15.03 24.13
CA GLN A 32 -31.43 16.30 23.46
C GLN A 32 -31.80 16.13 21.98
N ILE A 33 -31.09 15.27 21.23
CA ILE A 33 -31.40 14.94 19.83
C ILE A 33 -32.84 14.44 19.71
N ASN A 34 -33.24 13.50 20.57
CA ASN A 34 -34.58 12.93 20.55
C ASN A 34 -35.68 13.93 20.93
N GLU A 35 -35.38 14.90 21.80
CA GLU A 35 -36.28 15.99 22.15
C GLU A 35 -36.46 16.98 20.98
N ILE A 36 -35.35 17.39 20.35
CA ILE A 36 -35.37 18.28 19.18
C ILE A 36 -36.08 17.60 18.00
N GLU A 37 -35.80 16.32 17.73
CA GLU A 37 -36.41 15.57 16.62
C GLU A 37 -37.94 15.57 16.71
N LYS A 38 -38.51 15.43 17.91
CA LYS A 38 -39.96 15.51 18.12
C LYS A 38 -40.50 16.90 17.78
N GLY A 39 -39.78 17.95 18.15
CA GLY A 39 -40.14 19.33 17.78
C GLY A 39 -40.10 19.56 16.27
N LEU A 40 -39.16 18.94 15.55
CA LEU A 40 -39.04 19.05 14.09
C LEU A 40 -40.15 18.34 13.32
N GLN A 41 -40.93 17.45 13.95
CA GLN A 41 -42.03 16.73 13.27
C GLN A 41 -43.17 17.66 12.84
N SER A 42 -43.32 18.84 13.44
CA SER A 42 -44.33 19.83 13.04
C SER A 42 -43.94 20.65 11.81
N LEU A 43 -42.67 20.64 11.40
CA LEU A 43 -42.18 21.41 10.26
C LEU A 43 -42.63 20.79 8.93
N SER A 44 -42.78 21.59 7.89
CA SER A 44 -42.91 21.13 6.49
C SER A 44 -41.58 20.56 5.96
N ALA A 45 -41.62 19.89 4.81
CA ALA A 45 -40.41 19.34 4.18
C ALA A 45 -39.43 20.44 3.76
N ASP A 46 -39.94 21.55 3.22
CA ASP A 46 -39.14 22.70 2.81
C ASP A 46 -38.48 23.41 4.00
N GLU A 47 -39.20 23.55 5.12
CA GLU A 47 -38.64 24.11 6.36
C GLU A 47 -37.54 23.21 6.96
N LEU A 48 -37.70 21.89 6.90
CA LEU A 48 -36.65 20.96 7.34
C LEU A 48 -35.42 21.06 6.44
N LYS A 49 -35.61 21.14 5.12
CA LYS A 49 -34.52 21.31 4.15
C LYS A 49 -33.80 22.65 4.31
N ALA A 50 -34.54 23.72 4.65
CA ALA A 50 -33.97 25.04 4.91
C ALA A 50 -33.01 25.06 6.11
N LYS A 51 -33.13 24.12 7.06
CA LYS A 51 -32.20 23.98 8.20
C LYS A 51 -30.75 23.77 7.77
N THR A 52 -30.50 23.11 6.64
CA THR A 52 -29.15 22.90 6.12
C THR A 52 -28.44 24.23 5.82
N GLN A 53 -29.12 25.14 5.11
CA GLN A 53 -28.59 26.47 4.81
C GLN A 53 -28.47 27.34 6.06
N GLU A 54 -29.42 27.22 6.99
CA GLU A 54 -29.34 27.87 8.31
C GLU A 54 -28.07 27.46 9.06
N PHE A 55 -27.79 26.15 9.16
CA PHE A 55 -26.63 25.64 9.87
C PHE A 55 -25.31 25.97 9.17
N MET A 56 -25.26 25.93 7.84
CA MET A 56 -24.09 26.38 7.07
C MET A 56 -23.79 27.86 7.35
N SER A 57 -24.81 28.73 7.36
CA SER A 57 -24.64 30.15 7.68
C SER A 57 -24.21 30.37 9.14
N ARG A 58 -24.75 29.60 10.08
CA ARG A 58 -24.35 29.63 11.50
C ARG A 58 -22.89 29.22 11.68
N HIS A 59 -22.46 28.16 11.01
CA HIS A 59 -21.07 27.72 11.04
C HIS A 59 -20.12 28.76 10.43
N GLN A 60 -20.48 29.36 9.29
CA GLN A 60 -19.72 30.47 8.69
C GLN A 60 -19.61 31.70 9.62
N LYS A 61 -20.58 31.91 10.51
CA LYS A 61 -20.55 32.97 11.54
C LYS A 61 -19.72 32.60 12.78
N GLY A 62 -19.15 31.39 12.83
CA GLY A 62 -18.23 30.96 13.88
C GLY A 62 -18.78 29.94 14.88
N GLU A 63 -20.02 29.45 14.70
CA GLU A 63 -20.55 28.36 15.54
C GLU A 63 -19.86 27.03 15.22
N THR A 64 -19.49 26.28 16.26
CA THR A 64 -18.75 25.02 16.09
C THR A 64 -19.65 23.88 15.64
N LEU A 65 -19.07 22.86 14.99
CA LEU A 65 -19.84 21.66 14.60
C LEU A 65 -20.33 20.89 15.83
N GLU A 66 -19.60 20.96 16.95
CA GLU A 66 -19.98 20.34 18.21
C GLU A 66 -21.24 20.97 18.81
N GLU A 67 -21.40 22.28 18.69
CA GLU A 67 -22.61 23.01 19.12
C GLU A 67 -23.81 22.68 18.23
N LEU A 68 -23.60 22.55 16.92
CA LEU A 68 -24.64 22.20 15.95
C LEU A 68 -25.04 20.72 16.00
N LEU A 69 -24.22 19.84 16.60
CA LEU A 69 -24.39 18.39 16.56
C LEU A 69 -25.79 17.90 16.98
N PRO A 70 -26.38 18.34 18.11
CA PRO A 70 -27.70 17.86 18.53
C PRO A 70 -28.81 18.23 17.55
N GLU A 71 -28.78 19.45 16.99
CA GLU A 71 -29.76 19.92 16.01
C GLU A 71 -29.58 19.22 14.65
N ALA A 72 -28.34 19.11 14.17
CA ALA A 72 -28.00 18.47 12.92
C ALA A 72 -28.39 16.97 12.93
N PHE A 73 -28.08 16.24 14.00
CA PHE A 73 -28.44 14.83 14.12
C PHE A 73 -29.96 14.64 14.21
N ALA A 74 -30.67 15.58 14.87
CA ALA A 74 -32.13 15.57 14.92
C ALA A 74 -32.76 15.80 13.54
N VAL A 75 -32.20 16.70 12.72
CA VAL A 75 -32.63 16.93 11.34
C VAL A 75 -32.43 15.68 10.48
N VAL A 76 -31.27 15.03 10.57
CA VAL A 76 -31.00 13.78 9.86
C VAL A 76 -31.97 12.67 10.26
N LYS A 77 -32.19 12.49 11.57
CA LYS A 77 -33.12 11.49 12.09
C LYS A 77 -34.57 11.77 11.67
N ASN A 78 -34.98 13.04 11.65
CA ASN A 78 -36.31 13.44 11.20
C ASN A 78 -36.47 13.23 9.68
N GLY A 79 -35.45 13.54 8.88
CA GLY A 79 -35.44 13.25 7.44
C GLY A 79 -35.59 11.75 7.16
N ALA A 80 -34.82 10.91 7.86
CA ALA A 80 -34.94 9.45 7.75
C ALA A 80 -36.35 8.96 8.14
N ARG A 81 -36.97 9.55 9.17
CA ARG A 81 -38.36 9.25 9.55
C ARG A 81 -39.35 9.62 8.44
N ARG A 82 -39.20 10.78 7.80
CA ARG A 82 -40.13 11.24 6.76
C ARG A 82 -40.05 10.43 5.47
N LEU A 83 -38.88 9.88 5.18
CA LEU A 83 -38.71 8.94 4.07
C LEU A 83 -39.35 7.57 4.34
N CYS A 84 -39.81 7.27 5.56
CA CYS A 84 -40.41 5.96 5.85
C CYS A 84 -41.69 5.74 5.03
N GLY A 85 -41.73 4.64 4.27
CA GLY A 85 -42.81 4.31 3.32
C GLY A 85 -42.58 4.80 1.89
N GLU A 86 -41.55 5.62 1.65
CA GLU A 86 -41.13 6.01 0.30
C GLU A 86 -40.32 4.89 -0.36
N THR A 87 -40.42 4.78 -1.68
CA THR A 87 -39.62 3.85 -2.48
C THR A 87 -38.50 4.60 -3.18
N ILE A 88 -37.26 4.21 -2.91
CA ILE A 88 -36.05 4.82 -3.46
C ILE A 88 -35.43 3.85 -4.46
N ASN A 89 -35.06 4.35 -5.64
CA ASN A 89 -34.34 3.54 -6.62
C ASN A 89 -32.85 3.47 -6.25
N VAL A 90 -32.35 2.29 -5.89
CA VAL A 90 -30.97 2.03 -5.48
C VAL A 90 -30.34 1.04 -6.44
N CYS A 91 -29.42 1.52 -7.30
CA CYS A 91 -28.79 0.69 -8.33
C CYS A 91 -29.84 -0.06 -9.18
N ASP A 92 -30.85 0.66 -9.66
CA ASP A 92 -31.93 0.13 -10.50
C ASP A 92 -32.90 -0.84 -9.80
N HIS A 93 -32.80 -0.96 -8.46
CA HIS A 93 -33.72 -1.71 -7.63
C HIS A 93 -34.57 -0.79 -6.75
N PRO A 94 -35.90 -0.90 -6.76
CA PRO A 94 -36.76 -0.16 -5.83
C PRO A 94 -36.61 -0.75 -4.42
N ILE A 95 -36.15 0.08 -3.48
CA ILE A 95 -36.03 -0.27 -2.07
C ILE A 95 -36.95 0.64 -1.27
N GLU A 96 -37.84 0.04 -0.48
CA GLU A 96 -38.67 0.77 0.48
C GLU A 96 -37.81 1.25 1.66
N TRP A 97 -37.85 2.54 1.97
CA TRP A 97 -37.17 3.09 3.13
C TRP A 97 -38.02 2.83 4.38
N GLN A 98 -37.48 2.07 5.32
CA GLN A 98 -38.13 1.73 6.60
C GLN A 98 -37.15 1.85 7.76
N MET A 99 -36.41 2.97 7.79
CA MET A 99 -35.26 3.15 8.68
C MET A 99 -35.34 4.47 9.45
N ILE A 100 -35.17 4.38 10.77
CA ILE A 100 -35.08 5.52 11.69
C ILE A 100 -33.94 5.26 12.64
N HIS A 101 -33.12 6.28 12.91
CA HIS A 101 -31.95 6.13 13.78
C HIS A 101 -32.31 5.71 15.21
N TYR A 102 -31.72 4.60 15.66
CA TYR A 102 -31.71 4.16 17.06
C TYR A 102 -30.72 4.97 17.90
N ASP A 103 -30.90 4.98 19.21
CA ASP A 103 -30.01 5.68 20.14
C ASP A 103 -28.55 5.19 20.03
N VAL A 104 -28.35 3.88 19.85
CA VAL A 104 -27.00 3.30 19.67
C VAL A 104 -26.34 3.78 18.37
N GLN A 105 -27.15 4.05 17.33
CA GLN A 105 -26.65 4.57 16.05
C GLN A 105 -26.24 6.04 16.17
N LEU A 106 -26.99 6.84 16.94
CA LEU A 106 -26.60 8.22 17.26
C LEU A 106 -25.27 8.27 18.03
N ILE A 107 -25.06 7.35 18.98
CA ILE A 107 -23.78 7.23 19.69
C ILE A 107 -22.66 6.82 18.73
N GLY A 108 -22.92 5.88 17.81
CA GLY A 108 -21.98 5.51 16.75
C GLY A 108 -21.58 6.71 15.88
N GLY A 109 -22.57 7.53 15.48
CA GLY A 109 -22.34 8.76 14.71
C GLY A 109 -21.50 9.79 15.48
N MET A 110 -21.72 9.94 16.80
CA MET A 110 -20.88 10.78 17.66
C MET A 110 -19.45 10.25 17.74
N ALA A 111 -19.26 8.93 17.84
CA ALA A 111 -17.93 8.32 17.88
C ALA A 111 -17.15 8.57 16.58
N LEU A 112 -17.82 8.45 15.43
CA LEU A 112 -17.24 8.79 14.13
C LEU A 112 -16.86 10.28 14.05
N HIS A 113 -17.73 11.17 14.53
CA HIS A 113 -17.41 12.59 14.62
C HIS A 113 -16.26 12.87 15.61
N ASP A 114 -16.07 12.08 16.65
CA ASP A 114 -15.01 12.24 17.64
C ASP A 114 -13.66 11.59 17.21
N ARG A 115 -13.45 11.28 15.92
CA ARG A 115 -12.23 10.60 15.40
C ARG A 115 -11.97 9.21 15.99
N HIS A 116 -13.04 8.42 16.16
CA HIS A 116 -12.92 7.03 16.60
C HIS A 116 -13.33 6.06 15.49
N ILE A 117 -12.92 4.80 15.69
CA ILE A 117 -13.53 3.66 15.02
C ILE A 117 -14.75 3.22 15.83
N ALA A 118 -15.94 3.33 15.24
CA ALA A 118 -17.16 2.80 15.83
C ALA A 118 -17.27 1.30 15.55
N GLU A 119 -17.02 0.47 16.57
CA GLU A 119 -17.27 -0.97 16.48
C GLU A 119 -18.75 -1.24 16.73
N MET A 120 -19.47 -1.57 15.65
CA MET A 120 -20.89 -1.87 15.64
C MET A 120 -21.12 -3.22 14.97
N ALA A 121 -21.79 -4.14 15.68
CA ALA A 121 -22.06 -5.48 15.16
C ALA A 121 -22.79 -5.44 13.80
N THR A 122 -22.56 -6.44 12.96
CA THR A 122 -23.18 -6.50 11.64
C THR A 122 -24.70 -6.57 11.77
N GLY A 123 -25.43 -5.73 11.02
CA GLY A 123 -26.88 -5.58 11.15
C GLY A 123 -27.32 -4.46 12.11
N GLU A 124 -26.42 -3.72 12.76
CA GLU A 124 -26.76 -2.52 13.54
C GLU A 124 -26.97 -1.27 12.67
N GLY A 125 -26.88 -1.37 11.34
CA GLY A 125 -27.13 -0.26 10.41
C GLY A 125 -25.97 0.71 10.24
N LYS A 126 -24.73 0.20 10.07
CA LYS A 126 -23.51 1.02 9.87
C LYS A 126 -23.65 2.06 8.75
N THR A 127 -24.21 1.66 7.60
CA THR A 127 -24.47 2.55 6.46
C THR A 127 -25.39 3.72 6.84
N LEU A 128 -26.40 3.50 7.69
CA LEU A 128 -27.28 4.56 8.16
C LEU A 128 -26.59 5.44 9.23
N VAL A 129 -25.71 4.86 10.04
CA VAL A 129 -24.97 5.58 11.09
C VAL A 129 -24.07 6.66 10.50
N SER A 130 -23.46 6.41 9.34
CA SER A 130 -22.56 7.38 8.69
C SER A 130 -23.27 8.66 8.24
N THR A 131 -24.60 8.64 8.07
CA THR A 131 -25.34 9.82 7.58
C THR A 131 -25.31 10.99 8.56
N CYS A 132 -25.38 10.72 9.86
CA CYS A 132 -25.32 11.76 10.88
C CYS A 132 -23.98 12.55 10.87
N PRO A 133 -22.80 11.91 11.02
CA PRO A 133 -21.53 12.62 10.98
C PRO A 133 -21.19 13.18 9.60
N LEU A 134 -21.55 12.52 8.50
CA LEU A 134 -21.32 13.08 7.15
C LEU A 134 -22.11 14.36 6.93
N TYR A 135 -23.42 14.35 7.26
CA TYR A 135 -24.25 15.54 7.17
C TYR A 135 -23.66 16.67 8.02
N LEU A 136 -23.32 16.41 9.28
CA LEU A 136 -22.76 17.42 10.19
C LEU A 136 -21.46 18.03 9.66
N ASN A 137 -20.48 17.21 9.27
CA ASN A 137 -19.19 17.75 8.80
C ASN A 137 -19.32 18.41 7.42
N ALA A 138 -20.26 18.00 6.56
CA ALA A 138 -20.53 18.62 5.27
C ALA A 138 -21.09 20.06 5.39
N LEU A 139 -21.64 20.43 6.55
CA LEU A 139 -22.08 21.82 6.83
C LEU A 139 -20.91 22.82 6.84
N SER A 140 -19.67 22.34 6.92
CA SER A 140 -18.46 23.18 6.75
C SER A 140 -18.28 23.71 5.32
N GLY A 141 -18.97 23.14 4.34
CA GLY A 141 -18.78 23.43 2.92
C GLY A 141 -17.59 22.71 2.29
N LYS A 142 -16.81 21.96 3.07
CA LYS A 142 -15.72 21.10 2.59
C LYS A 142 -16.24 19.72 2.17
N ASN A 143 -15.53 19.07 1.25
CA ASN A 143 -15.90 17.74 0.79
C ASN A 143 -15.71 16.70 1.90
N CYS A 144 -16.73 15.89 2.16
CA CYS A 144 -16.67 14.75 3.09
C CYS A 144 -16.68 13.44 2.30
N GLN A 145 -15.79 12.52 2.63
CA GLN A 145 -15.61 11.29 1.86
C GLN A 145 -16.03 10.06 2.65
N LEU A 146 -16.70 9.12 1.97
CA LEU A 146 -16.97 7.80 2.52
C LEU A 146 -16.33 6.73 1.65
N VAL A 147 -15.47 5.94 2.29
CA VAL A 147 -14.72 4.86 1.65
C VAL A 147 -15.40 3.53 1.92
N THR A 148 -15.60 2.76 0.86
CA THR A 148 -16.13 1.38 0.93
C THR A 148 -15.13 0.38 0.33
N VAL A 149 -15.39 -0.90 0.52
CA VAL A 149 -14.52 -2.01 0.08
C VAL A 149 -14.58 -2.24 -1.44
N ASN A 150 -15.65 -1.82 -2.13
CA ASN A 150 -15.78 -2.01 -3.57
C ASN A 150 -16.73 -0.99 -4.21
N ASP A 151 -16.62 -0.82 -5.53
CA ASP A 151 -17.40 0.14 -6.32
C ASP A 151 -18.91 -0.09 -6.26
N TYR A 152 -19.36 -1.35 -6.13
CA TYR A 152 -20.78 -1.66 -6.01
C TYR A 152 -21.36 -1.11 -4.70
N LEU A 153 -20.67 -1.31 -3.58
CA LEU A 153 -21.08 -0.77 -2.28
C LEU A 153 -21.03 0.75 -2.29
N ALA A 154 -20.00 1.36 -2.88
CA ALA A 154 -19.92 2.80 -3.05
C ALA A 154 -21.15 3.36 -3.79
N ARG A 155 -21.49 2.78 -4.96
CA ARG A 155 -22.65 3.19 -5.77
C ARG A 155 -23.99 2.92 -5.08
N ARG A 156 -24.12 1.77 -4.43
CA ARG A 156 -25.34 1.40 -3.69
C ARG A 156 -25.59 2.37 -2.56
N ASP A 157 -24.58 2.63 -1.73
CA ASP A 157 -24.72 3.47 -0.54
C ASP A 157 -24.84 4.94 -0.92
N SER A 158 -24.19 5.38 -2.02
CA SER A 158 -24.36 6.74 -2.56
C SER A 158 -25.78 6.98 -3.05
N HIS A 159 -26.44 6.02 -3.70
CA HIS A 159 -27.85 6.16 -4.08
C HIS A 159 -28.77 6.07 -2.86
N TRP A 160 -28.54 5.08 -1.99
CA TRP A 160 -29.45 4.78 -0.90
C TRP A 160 -29.43 5.85 0.18
N MET A 161 -28.25 6.16 0.74
CA MET A 161 -28.11 7.25 1.71
C MET A 161 -28.13 8.62 1.04
N GLY A 162 -27.78 8.70 -0.24
CA GLY A 162 -27.86 9.93 -1.04
C GLY A 162 -29.26 10.50 -1.10
N ALA A 163 -30.28 9.66 -1.22
CA ALA A 163 -31.67 10.11 -1.17
C ALA A 163 -31.99 10.91 0.11
N LEU A 164 -31.42 10.51 1.26
CA LEU A 164 -31.57 11.26 2.51
C LEU A 164 -30.79 12.59 2.48
N PHE A 165 -29.56 12.60 1.98
CA PHE A 165 -28.77 13.83 1.87
C PHE A 165 -29.40 14.84 0.91
N GLU A 166 -29.86 14.39 -0.25
CA GLU A 166 -30.52 15.21 -1.26
C GLU A 166 -31.86 15.76 -0.78
N TYR A 167 -32.63 14.93 -0.06
CA TYR A 167 -33.85 15.36 0.64
C TYR A 167 -33.56 16.50 1.62
N LEU A 168 -32.43 16.44 2.33
CA LEU A 168 -31.95 17.49 3.23
C LEU A 168 -31.20 18.62 2.51
N GLY A 169 -31.01 18.57 1.18
CA GLY A 169 -30.40 19.65 0.40
C GLY A 169 -28.87 19.64 0.32
N LEU A 170 -28.22 18.51 0.62
CA LEU A 170 -26.81 18.28 0.30
C LEU A 170 -26.68 17.53 -1.02
N SER A 171 -25.55 17.74 -1.71
CA SER A 171 -25.21 17.04 -2.95
C SER A 171 -24.28 15.86 -2.70
N VAL A 172 -24.46 14.77 -3.46
CA VAL A 172 -23.73 13.52 -3.30
C VAL A 172 -23.09 13.10 -4.63
N GLY A 173 -21.82 12.72 -4.59
CA GLY A 173 -21.07 12.15 -5.71
C GLY A 173 -20.62 10.72 -5.42
N CYS A 174 -20.30 9.97 -6.46
CA CYS A 174 -19.72 8.64 -6.35
C CYS A 174 -18.59 8.51 -7.38
N ILE A 175 -17.42 8.09 -6.93
CA ILE A 175 -16.27 7.76 -7.77
C ILE A 175 -16.32 6.25 -8.06
N GLN A 176 -16.16 5.91 -9.33
CA GLN A 176 -16.10 4.53 -9.80
C GLN A 176 -14.92 4.34 -10.74
N ASN A 177 -14.49 3.08 -10.91
CA ASN A 177 -13.44 2.73 -11.84
C ASN A 177 -13.81 3.15 -13.28
N ASN A 178 -12.81 3.52 -14.08
CA ASN A 178 -12.91 3.99 -15.48
C ASN A 178 -13.70 5.29 -15.71
N MET A 179 -14.05 6.02 -14.65
CA MET A 179 -14.68 7.34 -14.75
C MET A 179 -13.69 8.38 -15.30
N PRO A 180 -14.05 9.17 -16.33
CA PRO A 180 -13.19 10.22 -16.88
C PRO A 180 -12.84 11.30 -15.84
N SER A 181 -11.66 11.92 -15.95
CA SER A 181 -11.19 12.93 -15.00
C SER A 181 -12.15 14.12 -14.84
N ALA A 182 -12.82 14.54 -15.92
CA ALA A 182 -13.80 15.62 -15.87
C ALA A 182 -15.02 15.27 -14.99
N GLU A 183 -15.56 14.05 -15.11
CA GLU A 183 -16.66 13.57 -14.25
C GLU A 183 -16.19 13.41 -12.80
N ARG A 184 -14.98 12.87 -12.58
CA ARG A 184 -14.42 12.72 -11.23
C ARG A 184 -14.34 14.08 -10.52
N ARG A 185 -13.85 15.11 -11.21
CA ARG A 185 -13.79 16.47 -10.67
C ARG A 185 -15.16 16.95 -10.23
N GLU A 186 -16.19 16.75 -11.05
CA GLU A 186 -17.56 17.11 -10.66
C GLU A 186 -17.99 16.36 -9.40
N MET A 187 -17.71 15.06 -9.29
CA MET A 187 -18.04 14.25 -8.11
C MET A 187 -17.32 14.72 -6.84
N TYR A 188 -16.07 15.20 -6.93
CA TYR A 188 -15.34 15.79 -5.80
C TYR A 188 -15.83 17.19 -5.41
N THR A 189 -16.54 17.91 -6.28
CA THR A 189 -17.17 19.20 -5.93
C THR A 189 -18.45 19.05 -5.11
N ARG A 190 -18.99 17.83 -4.99
CA ARG A 190 -20.18 17.53 -4.19
C ARG A 190 -19.87 17.67 -2.70
N ASN A 191 -20.90 17.82 -1.87
CA ASN A 191 -20.69 17.92 -0.42
C ASN A 191 -20.17 16.61 0.17
N ILE A 192 -20.65 15.48 -0.37
CA ILE A 192 -20.27 14.14 0.06
C ILE A 192 -19.87 13.31 -1.14
N THR A 193 -18.74 12.60 -1.08
CA THR A 193 -18.26 11.74 -2.16
C THR A 193 -18.02 10.31 -1.67
N TYR A 194 -18.66 9.35 -2.32
CA TYR A 194 -18.45 7.92 -2.07
C TYR A 194 -17.40 7.36 -3.02
N GLY A 195 -16.62 6.38 -2.57
CA GLY A 195 -15.65 5.71 -3.43
C GLY A 195 -14.96 4.54 -2.73
N THR A 196 -13.92 4.00 -3.35
CA THR A 196 -13.07 2.98 -2.74
C THR A 196 -11.72 3.55 -2.37
N ALA A 197 -11.00 2.88 -1.45
CA ALA A 197 -9.69 3.35 -1.00
C ALA A 197 -8.68 3.41 -2.16
N SER A 198 -8.80 2.47 -3.11
CA SER A 198 -7.97 2.44 -4.31
C SER A 198 -8.27 3.63 -5.23
N GLU A 199 -9.54 3.92 -5.50
CA GLU A 199 -9.89 5.04 -6.39
C GLU A 199 -9.45 6.39 -5.83
N PHE A 200 -9.70 6.66 -4.54
CA PHE A 200 -9.26 7.87 -3.87
C PHE A 200 -7.72 8.00 -3.85
N GLY A 201 -7.01 6.93 -3.51
CA GLY A 201 -5.55 6.95 -3.48
C GLY A 201 -4.93 7.08 -4.88
N PHE A 202 -5.52 6.47 -5.91
CA PHE A 202 -5.04 6.62 -7.29
C PHE A 202 -5.36 7.99 -7.89
N ASP A 203 -6.50 8.60 -7.54
CA ASP A 203 -6.77 9.99 -7.92
C ASP A 203 -5.72 10.92 -7.30
N TYR A 204 -5.38 10.74 -6.02
CA TYR A 204 -4.27 11.48 -5.40
C TYR A 204 -2.93 11.27 -6.11
N LEU A 205 -2.59 10.03 -6.46
CA LEU A 205 -1.35 9.74 -7.18
C LEU A 205 -1.34 10.35 -8.60
N ARG A 206 -2.48 10.38 -9.30
CA ARG A 206 -2.60 11.03 -10.62
C ARG A 206 -2.46 12.55 -10.49
N ASP A 207 -3.14 13.14 -9.51
CA ASP A 207 -3.13 14.59 -9.29
C ASP A 207 -1.74 15.13 -8.96
N ASN A 208 -0.90 14.33 -8.27
CA ASN A 208 0.42 14.76 -7.83
C ASN A 208 1.58 14.17 -8.64
N GLY A 209 1.40 13.03 -9.29
CA GLY A 209 2.46 12.35 -10.03
C GLY A 209 2.33 12.40 -11.55
N MET A 210 1.23 12.96 -12.08
CA MET A 210 0.95 12.93 -13.52
C MET A 210 0.28 14.20 -14.07
N ALA A 211 -0.51 14.93 -13.27
CA ALA A 211 -1.24 16.11 -13.73
C ALA A 211 -0.30 17.22 -14.21
N THR A 212 -0.51 17.72 -15.42
CA THR A 212 0.35 18.77 -16.01
C THR A 212 -0.21 20.18 -15.85
N CYS A 213 -1.50 20.28 -15.54
CA CYS A 213 -2.17 21.53 -15.21
C CYS A 213 -3.18 21.32 -14.06
N VAL A 214 -3.67 22.42 -13.50
CA VAL A 214 -4.68 22.41 -12.43
C VAL A 214 -6.00 21.81 -12.93
N GLU A 215 -6.31 22.00 -14.22
CA GLU A 215 -7.49 21.43 -14.87
C GLU A 215 -7.39 19.92 -15.12
N ASP A 216 -6.26 19.27 -14.83
CA ASP A 216 -6.15 17.81 -14.82
C ASP A 216 -6.46 17.25 -13.43
N GLN A 217 -6.23 18.03 -12.37
CA GLN A 217 -6.44 17.61 -10.98
C GLN A 217 -7.93 17.41 -10.68
N VAL A 218 -8.26 16.37 -9.91
CA VAL A 218 -9.64 16.00 -9.59
C VAL A 218 -9.98 16.18 -8.12
N GLN A 219 -9.04 15.91 -7.20
CA GLN A 219 -9.19 16.14 -5.76
C GLN A 219 -8.86 17.59 -5.39
N LYS A 220 -9.37 18.05 -4.26
CA LYS A 220 -9.16 19.43 -3.76
C LYS A 220 -8.65 19.46 -2.33
N ASP A 221 -9.31 18.76 -1.43
CA ASP A 221 -9.01 18.75 0.00
C ASP A 221 -9.18 17.36 0.63
N HIS A 222 -8.45 17.13 1.72
CA HIS A 222 -8.54 15.92 2.54
C HIS A 222 -9.10 16.31 3.93
N TYR A 223 -10.39 16.64 4.00
CA TYR A 223 -11.00 17.16 5.22
C TYR A 223 -11.51 16.06 6.16
N PHE A 224 -12.64 15.42 5.82
CA PHE A 224 -13.25 14.40 6.67
C PHE A 224 -13.51 13.12 5.89
N CYS A 225 -12.97 12.01 6.38
CA CYS A 225 -13.14 10.69 5.78
C CYS A 225 -13.69 9.68 6.78
N ILE A 226 -14.74 8.97 6.39
CA ILE A 226 -15.24 7.78 7.09
C ILE A 226 -14.91 6.54 6.27
N ILE A 227 -14.22 5.60 6.90
CA ILE A 227 -13.89 4.32 6.28
C ILE A 227 -14.88 3.26 6.78
N ASP A 228 -15.77 2.80 5.89
CA ASP A 228 -16.57 1.61 6.16
C ASP A 228 -15.69 0.36 6.08
N GLU A 229 -15.97 -0.60 6.95
CA GLU A 229 -15.17 -1.83 7.07
C GLU A 229 -13.67 -1.51 7.27
N ALA A 230 -13.39 -0.56 8.17
CA ALA A 230 -12.07 0.02 8.42
C ALA A 230 -10.99 -1.02 8.73
N ASP A 231 -11.37 -2.14 9.34
CA ASP A 231 -10.48 -3.26 9.62
C ASP A 231 -9.98 -3.97 8.37
N SER A 232 -10.73 -3.99 7.27
CA SER A 232 -10.18 -4.54 6.04
C SER A 232 -9.43 -3.54 5.21
N ILE A 233 -9.86 -2.28 5.17
CA ILE A 233 -9.18 -1.28 4.37
C ILE A 233 -7.85 -0.89 5.03
N LEU A 234 -7.87 -0.56 6.32
CA LEU A 234 -6.70 -0.05 7.03
C LEU A 234 -5.76 -1.15 7.56
N VAL A 235 -6.17 -2.43 7.53
CA VAL A 235 -5.35 -3.55 8.03
C VAL A 235 -5.09 -4.61 6.96
N ASP A 236 -6.14 -5.13 6.29
CA ASP A 236 -5.97 -6.19 5.28
C ASP A 236 -5.40 -5.67 3.96
N GLU A 237 -5.98 -4.62 3.39
CA GLU A 237 -5.57 -4.02 2.11
C GLU A 237 -4.29 -3.19 2.27
N ALA A 238 -4.06 -2.63 3.46
CA ALA A 238 -2.87 -1.87 3.82
C ALA A 238 -1.56 -2.69 3.83
N ARG A 239 -1.60 -3.97 3.42
CA ARG A 239 -0.41 -4.81 3.19
C ARG A 239 0.34 -4.44 1.92
N THR A 240 -0.34 -3.89 0.93
CA THR A 240 0.25 -3.52 -0.37
C THR A 240 0.09 -2.02 -0.62
N PRO A 241 1.14 -1.28 -1.00
CA PRO A 241 1.01 0.11 -1.41
C PRO A 241 0.23 0.24 -2.72
N LEU A 242 -0.30 1.42 -2.98
CA LEU A 242 -0.85 1.82 -4.26
C LEU A 242 0.30 2.30 -5.14
N ILE A 243 0.42 1.76 -6.36
CA ILE A 243 1.52 2.03 -7.27
C ILE A 243 0.95 2.32 -8.66
N ILE A 244 1.35 3.44 -9.24
CA ILE A 244 1.21 3.72 -10.67
C ILE A 244 2.54 3.39 -11.32
N SER A 245 2.52 2.53 -12.32
CA SER A 245 3.72 2.18 -13.10
C SER A 245 3.46 2.46 -14.57
N GLY A 246 4.48 2.94 -15.28
CA GLY A 246 4.44 3.17 -16.72
C GLY A 246 5.55 2.42 -17.44
N PRO A 247 5.46 2.29 -18.78
CA PRO A 247 6.45 1.56 -19.54
C PRO A 247 7.83 2.22 -19.42
N MET A 248 8.84 1.43 -19.07
CA MET A 248 10.21 1.87 -19.14
C MET A 248 10.67 1.92 -20.61
N ARG A 249 11.45 2.94 -20.98
CA ARG A 249 12.26 2.86 -22.20
C ARG A 249 13.41 1.91 -21.91
N GLU A 250 13.20 0.63 -22.18
CA GLU A 250 14.27 -0.36 -22.16
C GLU A 250 15.09 -0.23 -23.44
N ASP A 251 16.37 0.13 -23.29
CA ASP A 251 17.37 0.00 -24.35
C ASP A 251 17.84 -1.47 -24.48
N HIS A 252 17.68 -2.28 -23.43
CA HIS A 252 18.07 -3.70 -23.38
C HIS A 252 17.07 -4.56 -22.56
N PRO A 253 16.13 -5.30 -23.17
CA PRO A 253 15.17 -6.13 -22.45
C PRO A 253 15.82 -7.40 -21.87
N LEU A 254 15.36 -7.85 -20.69
CA LEU A 254 15.85 -9.08 -20.06
C LEU A 254 15.62 -10.32 -20.96
N PRO A 255 16.61 -11.24 -21.07
CA PRO A 255 16.59 -12.36 -22.02
C PRO A 255 15.74 -13.56 -21.55
N PHE A 256 14.47 -13.32 -21.18
CA PHE A 256 13.55 -14.36 -20.69
C PHE A 256 13.30 -15.47 -21.71
N MET A 257 13.12 -15.12 -22.99
CA MET A 257 12.86 -16.10 -24.04
C MET A 257 14.08 -16.96 -24.37
N GLU A 258 15.28 -16.42 -24.24
CA GLU A 258 16.54 -17.15 -24.42
C GLU A 258 16.82 -18.08 -23.24
N SER A 259 16.51 -17.65 -22.01
CA SER A 259 16.73 -18.42 -20.79
C SER A 259 15.65 -19.49 -20.55
N LYS A 260 14.44 -19.32 -21.08
CA LYS A 260 13.29 -20.22 -20.85
C LYS A 260 13.57 -21.69 -21.18
N PRO A 261 14.16 -22.07 -22.33
CA PRO A 261 14.46 -23.47 -22.64
C PRO A 261 15.41 -24.11 -21.63
N LEU A 262 16.40 -23.35 -21.16
CA LEU A 262 17.38 -23.81 -20.17
C LEU A 262 16.71 -24.09 -18.82
N VAL A 263 15.87 -23.15 -18.35
CA VAL A 263 15.13 -23.31 -17.09
C VAL A 263 14.09 -24.42 -17.19
N THR A 264 13.42 -24.59 -18.34
CA THR A 264 12.48 -25.69 -18.56
C THR A 264 13.18 -27.04 -18.44
N LYS A 265 14.36 -27.19 -19.08
CA LYS A 265 15.19 -28.39 -18.95
C LYS A 265 15.61 -28.65 -17.51
N LEU A 266 16.00 -27.61 -16.77
CA LEU A 266 16.38 -27.69 -15.36
C LEU A 266 15.20 -28.16 -14.49
N PHE A 267 14.04 -27.55 -14.66
CA PHE A 267 12.81 -27.89 -13.94
C PHE A 267 12.35 -29.33 -14.22
N ASP A 268 12.32 -29.75 -15.48
CA ASP A 268 11.93 -31.11 -15.87
C ASP A 268 12.89 -32.17 -15.31
N THR A 269 14.19 -31.86 -15.26
CA THR A 269 15.21 -32.74 -14.70
C THR A 269 15.03 -32.88 -13.18
N GLN A 270 14.80 -31.76 -12.50
CA GLN A 270 14.51 -31.75 -11.06
C GLN A 270 13.19 -32.47 -10.74
N LEU A 271 12.13 -32.27 -11.54
CA LEU A 271 10.85 -32.96 -11.37
C LEU A 271 11.01 -34.48 -11.45
N LYS A 272 11.79 -34.99 -12.40
CA LYS A 272 12.11 -36.42 -12.50
C LYS A 272 12.88 -36.92 -11.27
N GLN A 273 13.85 -36.14 -10.78
CA GLN A 273 14.58 -36.46 -9.56
C GLN A 273 13.65 -36.50 -8.33
N CYS A 274 12.80 -35.49 -8.15
CA CYS A 274 11.82 -35.41 -7.07
C CYS A 274 10.80 -36.55 -7.10
N ASN A 275 10.28 -36.93 -8.27
CA ASN A 275 9.39 -38.09 -8.41
C ASN A 275 10.04 -39.38 -7.95
N ARG A 276 11.31 -39.61 -8.32
CA ARG A 276 12.09 -40.78 -7.89
C ARG A 276 12.36 -40.75 -6.37
N LEU A 277 12.79 -39.61 -5.83
CA LEU A 277 13.00 -39.44 -4.39
C LEU A 277 11.73 -39.73 -3.59
N ALA A 278 10.57 -39.28 -4.09
CA ALA A 278 9.28 -39.51 -3.46
C ALA A 278 8.88 -41.00 -3.48
N GLU A 279 9.08 -41.68 -4.61
CA GLU A 279 8.75 -43.10 -4.74
C GLU A 279 9.67 -43.98 -3.87
N GLU A 280 10.97 -43.67 -3.84
CA GLU A 280 11.94 -44.36 -2.99
C GLU A 280 11.65 -44.12 -1.50
N ALA A 281 11.40 -42.87 -1.09
CA ALA A 281 11.07 -42.56 0.29
C ALA A 281 9.78 -43.27 0.74
N LYS A 282 8.75 -43.29 -0.12
CA LYS A 282 7.51 -44.01 0.13
C LYS A 282 7.75 -45.51 0.32
N LYS A 283 8.43 -46.15 -0.64
CA LYS A 283 8.72 -47.59 -0.58
C LYS A 283 9.50 -47.95 0.67
N SER A 284 10.52 -47.16 1.01
CA SER A 284 11.30 -47.36 2.22
C SER A 284 10.43 -47.21 3.46
N LEU A 285 9.63 -46.15 3.59
CA LEU A 285 8.85 -45.90 4.81
C LEU A 285 7.65 -46.83 5.02
N GLU A 286 7.17 -47.52 3.96
CA GLU A 286 6.09 -48.52 4.04
C GLU A 286 6.58 -49.93 4.44
N MET A 287 7.89 -50.19 4.54
CA MET A 287 8.41 -51.51 4.93
C MET A 287 8.32 -51.75 6.45
N ASP A 288 7.71 -52.87 6.86
CA ASP A 288 7.68 -53.25 8.28
C ASP A 288 9.09 -53.60 8.79
N GLY A 289 9.51 -52.96 9.88
CA GLY A 289 10.79 -53.24 10.56
C GLY A 289 12.03 -52.54 9.99
N LEU A 290 11.90 -51.32 9.42
CA LEU A 290 13.07 -50.55 8.96
C LEU A 290 14.13 -50.36 10.05
N GLU A 291 15.38 -50.61 9.65
CA GLU A 291 16.57 -50.17 10.38
C GLU A 291 16.64 -48.64 10.46
N GLU A 292 17.21 -48.12 11.55
CA GLU A 292 17.23 -46.68 11.84
C GLU A 292 18.00 -45.86 10.79
N GLU A 293 19.07 -46.42 10.22
CA GLU A 293 19.86 -45.79 9.15
C GLU A 293 19.06 -45.65 7.85
N ALA A 294 18.42 -46.73 7.37
CA ALA A 294 17.58 -46.71 6.16
C ALA A 294 16.39 -45.75 6.30
N ALA A 295 15.88 -45.64 7.51
CA ALA A 295 14.85 -44.69 7.90
C ALA A 295 15.33 -43.22 7.86
N ASP A 296 16.54 -42.94 8.33
CA ASP A 296 17.16 -41.62 8.27
C ASP A 296 17.41 -41.19 6.82
N GLU A 297 17.90 -42.11 5.98
CA GLU A 297 18.05 -41.90 4.54
C GLU A 297 16.72 -41.59 3.84
N ALA A 298 15.66 -42.36 4.12
CA ALA A 298 14.34 -42.09 3.58
C ALA A 298 13.81 -40.70 3.99
N THR A 299 14.14 -40.26 5.20
CA THR A 299 13.77 -38.93 5.71
C THR A 299 14.61 -37.82 5.07
N ALA A 300 15.89 -38.06 4.81
CA ALA A 300 16.75 -37.16 4.04
C ALA A 300 16.23 -36.95 2.61
N LYS A 301 15.70 -38.01 1.96
CA LYS A 301 15.03 -37.89 0.66
C LYS A 301 13.77 -37.02 0.73
N LEU A 302 12.98 -37.12 1.80
CA LEU A 302 11.85 -36.21 2.03
C LEU A 302 12.31 -34.77 2.25
N TYR A 303 13.46 -34.55 2.90
CA TYR A 303 14.04 -33.21 3.07
C TYR A 303 14.46 -32.61 1.73
N GLN A 304 15.13 -33.41 0.89
CA GLN A 304 15.46 -33.03 -0.49
C GLN A 304 14.19 -32.74 -1.30
N LEU A 305 13.15 -33.55 -1.15
CA LEU A 305 11.88 -33.35 -1.84
C LEU A 305 11.22 -32.02 -1.42
N LYS A 306 11.19 -31.70 -0.12
CA LYS A 306 10.69 -30.41 0.38
C LYS A 306 11.50 -29.23 -0.15
N ARG A 307 12.84 -29.35 -0.19
CA ARG A 307 13.74 -28.28 -0.66
C ARG A 307 13.72 -28.13 -2.18
N GLY A 308 13.47 -29.18 -2.94
CA GLY A 308 13.40 -29.12 -4.41
C GLY A 308 12.02 -28.76 -4.95
N MET A 309 10.96 -29.33 -4.38
CA MET A 309 9.57 -29.16 -4.80
C MET A 309 8.61 -29.27 -3.59
N PRO A 310 8.41 -28.19 -2.82
CA PRO A 310 7.61 -28.24 -1.59
C PRO A 310 6.13 -28.60 -1.81
N THR A 311 5.58 -28.28 -3.00
CA THR A 311 4.18 -28.56 -3.36
C THR A 311 3.97 -29.96 -3.98
N HIS A 312 4.97 -30.84 -3.93
CA HIS A 312 4.90 -32.17 -4.55
C HIS A 312 3.77 -33.03 -3.93
N ARG A 313 2.84 -33.54 -4.76
CA ARG A 313 1.63 -34.25 -4.30
C ARG A 313 1.91 -35.47 -3.41
N GLN A 314 2.92 -36.27 -3.75
CA GLN A 314 3.26 -37.44 -2.94
C GLN A 314 3.92 -37.07 -1.62
N PHE A 315 4.70 -35.97 -1.59
CA PHE A 315 5.27 -35.46 -0.34
C PHE A 315 4.15 -35.06 0.61
N MET A 316 3.21 -34.27 0.13
CA MET A 316 2.05 -33.82 0.90
C MET A 316 1.25 -35.00 1.46
N ARG A 317 1.05 -36.05 0.66
CA ARG A 317 0.37 -37.27 1.12
C ARG A 317 1.15 -38.04 2.19
N LEU A 318 2.48 -38.13 2.07
CA LEU A 318 3.31 -38.78 3.10
C LEU A 318 3.31 -37.99 4.41
N MET A 319 3.13 -36.67 4.35
CA MET A 319 2.99 -35.82 5.54
C MET A 319 1.62 -35.99 6.25
N GLU A 320 0.66 -36.71 5.65
CA GLU A 320 -0.60 -37.10 6.32
C GLU A 320 -0.35 -38.16 7.41
N ASP A 321 0.69 -39.00 7.25
CA ASP A 321 1.07 -39.99 8.25
C ASP A 321 1.80 -39.31 9.43
N ALA A 322 1.25 -39.44 10.63
CA ALA A 322 1.76 -38.78 11.82
C ALA A 322 3.18 -39.24 12.22
N VAL A 323 3.52 -40.52 11.98
CA VAL A 323 4.83 -41.08 12.32
C VAL A 323 5.88 -40.55 11.36
N ILE A 324 5.58 -40.57 10.06
CA ILE A 324 6.47 -40.04 9.02
C ILE A 324 6.67 -38.54 9.20
N ARG A 325 5.58 -37.78 9.40
CA ARG A 325 5.63 -36.33 9.63
C ARG A 325 6.48 -35.98 10.84
N LYS A 326 6.30 -36.66 11.98
CA LYS A 326 7.08 -36.38 13.20
C LYS A 326 8.57 -36.61 13.00
N ARG A 327 8.92 -37.73 12.35
CA ARG A 327 10.31 -38.04 12.01
C ARG A 327 10.90 -36.96 11.09
N PHE A 328 10.14 -36.57 10.08
CA PHE A 328 10.52 -35.52 9.15
C PHE A 328 10.71 -34.16 9.83
N GLU A 329 9.79 -33.72 10.69
CA GLU A 329 9.88 -32.45 11.40
C GLU A 329 11.09 -32.39 12.33
N LYS A 330 11.39 -33.49 13.03
CA LYS A 330 12.61 -33.61 13.84
C LYS A 330 13.86 -33.48 12.96
N PHE A 331 13.90 -34.20 11.84
CA PHE A 331 15.01 -34.14 10.90
C PHE A 331 15.19 -32.73 10.30
N ASP A 332 14.11 -32.07 9.88
CA ASP A 332 14.16 -30.70 9.33
C ASP A 332 14.64 -29.69 10.38
N LEU A 333 14.22 -29.83 11.65
CA LEU A 333 14.74 -29.02 12.76
C LEU A 333 16.24 -29.25 12.95
N ASP A 334 16.66 -30.51 12.99
CA ASP A 334 18.06 -30.90 13.19
C ASP A 334 18.94 -30.40 12.03
N MET A 335 18.45 -30.41 10.79
CA MET A 335 19.14 -29.87 9.61
C MET A 335 19.22 -28.33 9.59
N ASN A 336 18.37 -27.63 10.34
CA ASN A 336 18.45 -26.18 10.50
C ASN A 336 19.35 -25.78 11.68
N SER A 337 19.90 -26.74 12.44
CA SER A 337 20.85 -26.48 13.52
C SER A 337 22.27 -26.23 13.00
N ASP A 338 23.08 -25.49 13.76
CA ASP A 338 24.46 -25.18 13.36
C ASP A 338 25.35 -26.42 13.23
N TYR A 339 25.07 -27.48 13.98
CA TYR A 339 25.85 -28.72 13.98
C TYR A 339 25.72 -29.54 12.69
N ASN A 340 24.61 -29.40 11.95
CA ASN A 340 24.32 -30.20 10.75
C ASN A 340 24.40 -29.38 9.45
N LYS A 341 25.02 -28.20 9.48
CA LYS A 341 25.13 -27.33 8.29
C LYS A 341 25.77 -28.02 7.09
N GLU A 342 26.82 -28.78 7.30
CA GLU A 342 27.53 -29.50 6.22
C GLU A 342 26.63 -30.54 5.56
N ARG A 343 25.94 -31.36 6.36
CA ARG A 343 25.00 -32.38 5.86
C ARG A 343 23.83 -31.74 5.13
N ALA A 344 23.25 -30.68 5.69
CA ALA A 344 22.15 -29.95 5.06
C ALA A 344 22.58 -29.28 3.74
N HIS A 345 23.80 -28.75 3.67
CA HIS A 345 24.39 -28.20 2.46
C HIS A 345 24.57 -29.29 1.38
N GLN A 346 25.14 -30.45 1.75
CA GLN A 346 25.31 -31.57 0.82
C GLN A 346 23.98 -32.05 0.23
N LEU A 347 22.96 -32.24 1.08
CA LEU A 347 21.62 -32.66 0.62
C LEU A 347 20.99 -31.63 -0.34
N LYS A 348 21.26 -30.35 -0.13
CA LYS A 348 20.80 -29.26 -1.02
C LYS A 348 21.57 -29.25 -2.34
N GLU A 349 22.90 -29.32 -2.31
CA GLU A 349 23.75 -29.37 -3.52
C GLU A 349 23.51 -30.61 -4.37
N ASP A 350 22.89 -31.65 -3.79
CA ASP A 350 22.44 -32.81 -4.56
C ASP A 350 21.28 -32.56 -5.53
N LEU A 351 20.55 -31.46 -5.32
CA LEU A 351 19.48 -30.98 -6.18
C LEU A 351 20.06 -30.06 -7.26
N HIS A 352 19.27 -29.73 -8.28
CA HIS A 352 19.65 -28.76 -9.31
C HIS A 352 19.33 -27.32 -8.90
N TYR A 353 18.33 -27.14 -8.05
CA TYR A 353 17.99 -25.87 -7.43
C TYR A 353 17.25 -26.12 -6.12
N VAL A 354 17.21 -25.11 -5.26
CA VAL A 354 16.52 -25.14 -3.97
C VAL A 354 15.47 -24.05 -3.94
N ILE A 355 14.29 -24.39 -3.41
CA ILE A 355 13.18 -23.47 -3.16
C ILE A 355 13.06 -23.23 -1.66
N ASP A 356 13.00 -21.96 -1.28
CA ASP A 356 12.52 -21.54 0.03
C ASP A 356 11.09 -20.98 -0.11
N GLU A 357 10.11 -21.81 0.23
CA GLU A 357 8.69 -21.44 0.19
C GLU A 357 8.36 -20.28 1.14
N LYS A 358 9.04 -20.18 2.29
CA LYS A 358 8.75 -19.14 3.29
C LYS A 358 9.18 -17.76 2.81
N ASN A 359 10.34 -17.69 2.17
CA ASN A 359 10.90 -16.45 1.65
C ASN A 359 10.57 -16.23 0.15
N GLN A 360 9.88 -17.19 -0.48
CA GLN A 360 9.58 -17.23 -1.91
C GLN A 360 10.82 -17.05 -2.80
N GLN A 361 11.93 -17.71 -2.43
CA GLN A 361 13.22 -17.63 -3.13
C GLN A 361 13.56 -18.95 -3.83
N ALA A 362 14.33 -18.85 -4.92
CA ALA A 362 14.86 -20.01 -5.63
C ALA A 362 16.34 -19.77 -5.98
N ASP A 363 17.20 -20.70 -5.56
CA ASP A 363 18.65 -20.63 -5.70
C ASP A 363 19.18 -21.80 -6.52
N LEU A 364 20.13 -21.52 -7.41
CA LEU A 364 20.84 -22.54 -8.19
C LEU A 364 21.96 -23.19 -7.38
N THR A 365 22.01 -24.52 -7.42
CA THR A 365 23.14 -25.29 -6.90
C THR A 365 24.26 -25.35 -7.94
N GLU A 366 25.42 -25.91 -7.56
CA GLU A 366 26.52 -26.17 -8.49
C GLU A 366 26.09 -27.13 -9.62
N LYS A 367 25.34 -28.18 -9.29
CA LYS A 367 24.76 -29.11 -10.29
C LYS A 367 23.82 -28.40 -11.27
N GLY A 368 23.03 -27.45 -10.78
CA GLY A 368 22.16 -26.64 -11.63
C GLY A 368 22.93 -25.74 -12.58
N ARG A 369 23.97 -25.07 -12.08
CA ARG A 369 24.86 -24.22 -12.89
C ARG A 369 25.53 -25.03 -14.00
N GLY A 370 26.10 -26.19 -13.68
CA GLY A 370 26.72 -27.08 -14.67
C GLY A 370 25.74 -27.61 -15.73
N LEU A 371 24.45 -27.75 -15.41
CA LEU A 371 23.45 -28.16 -16.40
C LEU A 371 23.07 -27.04 -17.38
N ILE A 372 23.04 -25.78 -16.90
CA ILE A 372 22.63 -24.60 -17.69
C ILE A 372 23.80 -24.02 -18.48
N SER A 373 25.01 -24.05 -17.92
CA SER A 373 26.24 -23.55 -18.54
C SER A 373 27.36 -24.59 -18.39
N PRO A 374 27.33 -25.67 -19.20
CA PRO A 374 28.33 -26.74 -19.12
C PRO A 374 29.73 -26.28 -19.57
N ASP A 375 29.80 -25.30 -20.48
CA ASP A 375 31.03 -24.84 -21.11
C ASP A 375 31.65 -23.60 -20.43
N ASP A 376 30.94 -23.01 -19.46
CA ASP A 376 31.39 -21.83 -18.72
C ASP A 376 31.01 -21.96 -17.23
N PRO A 377 31.95 -22.43 -16.38
CA PRO A 377 31.77 -22.58 -14.94
C PRO A 377 31.54 -21.26 -14.19
N ASP A 378 32.08 -20.16 -14.72
CA ASP A 378 32.04 -18.83 -14.10
C ASP A 378 30.89 -17.96 -14.66
N GLY A 379 30.11 -18.47 -15.61
CA GLY A 379 29.01 -17.76 -16.27
C GLY A 379 27.85 -17.36 -15.34
N PHE A 380 27.83 -17.90 -14.12
CA PHE A 380 26.88 -17.54 -13.05
C PHE A 380 27.59 -17.02 -11.79
N VAL A 381 28.85 -16.58 -11.91
CA VAL A 381 29.60 -15.90 -10.86
C VAL A 381 29.66 -14.41 -11.21
N ILE A 382 29.23 -13.57 -10.26
CA ILE A 382 29.27 -12.11 -10.43
C ILE A 382 30.72 -11.64 -10.27
N PRO A 383 31.31 -10.98 -11.27
CA PRO A 383 32.66 -10.45 -11.16
C PRO A 383 32.71 -9.27 -10.17
N ASP A 384 33.78 -9.20 -9.38
CA ASP A 384 34.03 -8.05 -8.50
C ASP A 384 34.66 -6.90 -9.31
N LEU A 385 33.83 -5.93 -9.70
CA LEU A 385 34.25 -4.76 -10.47
C LEU A 385 35.35 -3.96 -9.76
N ALA A 386 35.33 -3.86 -8.43
CA ALA A 386 36.33 -3.09 -7.69
C ALA A 386 37.72 -3.74 -7.83
N THR A 387 37.79 -5.06 -7.69
CA THR A 387 39.04 -5.81 -7.89
C THR A 387 39.49 -5.74 -9.35
N LEU A 388 38.57 -5.91 -10.30
CA LEU A 388 38.89 -5.80 -11.74
C LEU A 388 39.42 -4.42 -12.12
N TYR A 389 38.81 -3.34 -11.63
CA TYR A 389 39.27 -1.97 -11.91
C TYR A 389 40.66 -1.71 -11.36
N VAL A 390 40.95 -2.19 -10.14
CA VAL A 390 42.30 -2.10 -9.55
C VAL A 390 43.33 -2.86 -10.38
N ASP A 391 42.98 -4.03 -10.91
CA ASP A 391 43.88 -4.83 -11.73
C ASP A 391 44.10 -4.21 -13.13
N ILE A 392 43.05 -3.64 -13.74
CA ILE A 392 43.14 -2.86 -14.99
C ILE A 392 44.05 -1.63 -14.79
N ASP A 393 43.94 -0.96 -13.64
CA ASP A 393 44.75 0.23 -13.35
C ASP A 393 46.22 -0.07 -13.15
N ARG A 394 46.53 -1.24 -12.56
CA ARG A 394 47.90 -1.73 -12.32
C ARG A 394 48.65 -2.11 -13.59
N ARG A 395 47.95 -2.35 -14.70
CA ARG A 395 48.56 -2.67 -16.00
C ARG A 395 49.21 -1.43 -16.62
N SER A 396 50.54 -1.39 -16.62
CA SER A 396 51.33 -0.28 -17.17
C SER A 396 51.56 -0.40 -18.69
N ASP A 397 51.12 -1.49 -19.30
CA ASP A 397 51.20 -1.82 -20.72
C ASP A 397 50.03 -1.26 -21.56
N LEU A 398 48.97 -0.78 -20.92
CA LEU A 398 47.78 -0.21 -21.57
C LEU A 398 47.80 1.33 -21.61
N SER A 399 47.24 1.91 -22.68
CA SER A 399 46.92 3.34 -22.75
C SER A 399 45.69 3.69 -21.89
N ASP A 400 45.51 4.96 -21.51
CA ASP A 400 44.36 5.40 -20.72
C ASP A 400 43.01 5.16 -21.44
N ASP A 401 42.99 5.28 -22.77
CA ASP A 401 41.81 4.96 -23.58
C ASP A 401 41.51 3.45 -23.60
N ASP A 402 42.54 2.60 -23.62
CA ASP A 402 42.35 1.14 -23.58
C ASP A 402 41.92 0.67 -22.18
N LYS A 403 42.44 1.29 -21.12
CA LYS A 403 41.96 1.08 -19.74
C LYS A 403 40.48 1.45 -19.61
N ARG A 404 40.07 2.58 -20.19
CA ARG A 404 38.65 2.98 -20.19
C ARG A 404 37.78 1.94 -20.91
N ARG A 405 38.21 1.46 -22.09
CA ARG A 405 37.49 0.40 -22.83
C ARG A 405 37.39 -0.89 -22.04
N GLU A 406 38.47 -1.36 -21.43
CA GLU A 406 38.43 -2.58 -20.62
C GLU A 406 37.53 -2.44 -19.39
N ARG A 407 37.46 -1.25 -18.76
CA ARG A 407 36.49 -0.98 -17.69
C ARG A 407 35.05 -1.03 -18.21
N GLU A 408 34.78 -0.39 -19.36
CA GLU A 408 33.47 -0.44 -20.00
C GLU A 408 33.06 -1.88 -20.37
N ASP A 409 34.01 -2.70 -20.84
CA ASP A 409 33.74 -4.10 -21.18
C ASP A 409 33.53 -4.97 -19.93
N ALA A 410 34.27 -4.72 -18.83
CA ALA A 410 34.04 -5.36 -17.54
C ALA A 410 32.66 -4.99 -16.95
N GLU A 411 32.25 -3.73 -17.09
CA GLU A 411 30.93 -3.25 -16.67
C GLU A 411 29.80 -3.89 -17.49
N LYS A 412 29.97 -4.00 -18.81
CA LYS A 412 29.03 -4.71 -19.69
C LYS A 412 28.94 -6.20 -19.34
N ASP A 413 30.05 -6.88 -19.13
CA ASP A 413 30.07 -8.30 -18.75
C ASP A 413 29.38 -8.53 -17.39
N PHE A 414 29.67 -7.66 -16.41
CA PHE A 414 28.97 -7.65 -15.12
C PHE A 414 27.46 -7.50 -15.31
N GLN A 415 27.02 -6.53 -16.12
CA GLN A 415 25.61 -6.27 -16.39
C GLN A 415 24.93 -7.49 -17.03
N VAL A 416 25.50 -8.03 -18.11
CA VAL A 416 24.94 -9.19 -18.84
C VAL A 416 24.85 -10.43 -17.93
N ARG A 417 25.89 -10.72 -17.14
CA ARG A 417 25.87 -11.85 -16.19
C ARG A 417 24.83 -11.65 -15.10
N SER A 418 24.75 -10.45 -14.52
CA SER A 418 23.76 -10.10 -13.51
C SER A 418 22.33 -10.26 -14.03
N GLU A 419 22.04 -9.73 -15.21
CA GLU A 419 20.75 -9.85 -15.89
C GLU A 419 20.37 -11.31 -16.15
N ARG A 420 21.33 -12.14 -16.60
CA ARG A 420 21.12 -13.57 -16.83
C ARG A 420 20.85 -14.35 -15.54
N ILE A 421 21.64 -14.12 -14.48
CA ILE A 421 21.42 -14.73 -13.16
C ILE A 421 20.02 -14.36 -12.64
N HIS A 422 19.67 -13.07 -12.73
CA HIS A 422 18.37 -12.57 -12.31
C HIS A 422 17.23 -13.24 -13.08
N THR A 423 17.32 -13.26 -14.42
CA THR A 423 16.34 -13.87 -15.32
C THR A 423 16.10 -15.34 -14.98
N VAL A 424 17.17 -16.12 -14.77
CA VAL A 424 17.08 -17.53 -14.43
C VAL A 424 16.44 -17.73 -13.04
N SER A 425 16.81 -16.92 -12.05
CA SER A 425 16.18 -16.96 -10.72
C SER A 425 14.68 -16.67 -10.79
N GLN A 426 14.25 -15.63 -11.53
CA GLN A 426 12.82 -15.31 -11.67
C GLN A 426 12.04 -16.40 -12.40
N LEU A 427 12.60 -16.98 -13.47
CA LEU A 427 11.99 -18.12 -14.15
C LEU A 427 11.86 -19.32 -13.20
N LEU A 428 12.88 -19.64 -12.42
CA LEU A 428 12.80 -20.74 -11.44
C LEU A 428 11.71 -20.50 -10.39
N ARG A 429 11.59 -19.26 -9.89
CA ARG A 429 10.48 -18.88 -9.00
C ARG A 429 9.13 -19.06 -9.70
N ALA A 430 8.98 -18.55 -10.92
CA ALA A 430 7.74 -18.65 -11.70
C ALA A 430 7.34 -20.11 -11.94
N TYR A 431 8.27 -21.02 -12.23
CA TYR A 431 7.99 -22.44 -12.44
C TYR A 431 7.77 -23.20 -11.11
N GLY A 432 8.53 -22.90 -10.07
CA GLY A 432 8.55 -23.65 -8.81
C GLY A 432 7.53 -23.23 -7.76
N LEU A 433 7.11 -21.96 -7.74
CA LEU A 433 6.25 -21.39 -6.68
C LEU A 433 4.90 -20.90 -7.18
N TYR A 434 4.78 -20.48 -8.44
CA TYR A 434 3.56 -19.85 -8.98
C TYR A 434 2.78 -20.83 -9.84
N GLU A 435 1.60 -21.24 -9.37
CA GLU A 435 0.70 -22.14 -10.06
C GLU A 435 -0.45 -21.38 -10.72
N LYS A 436 -0.77 -21.77 -11.95
CA LYS A 436 -1.96 -21.29 -12.66
C LYS A 436 -3.22 -21.71 -11.89
N ASP A 437 -4.20 -20.81 -11.87
CA ASP A 437 -5.47 -20.89 -11.16
C ASP A 437 -5.38 -20.84 -9.62
N LYS A 438 -4.18 -20.61 -9.07
CA LYS A 438 -3.98 -20.25 -7.65
C LYS A 438 -3.47 -18.82 -7.49
N GLN A 439 -2.23 -18.55 -7.88
CA GLN A 439 -1.64 -17.21 -7.75
C GLN A 439 -2.00 -16.31 -8.94
N TYR A 440 -2.33 -16.88 -10.10
CA TYR A 440 -2.75 -16.14 -11.29
C TYR A 440 -3.66 -16.92 -12.19
N VAL A 441 -4.33 -16.22 -13.10
CA VAL A 441 -5.02 -16.79 -14.25
C VAL A 441 -4.50 -16.16 -15.54
N VAL A 442 -4.70 -16.83 -16.66
CA VAL A 442 -4.40 -16.27 -17.99
C VAL A 442 -5.72 -15.97 -18.69
N GLN A 443 -5.97 -14.70 -19.00
CA GLN A 443 -7.19 -14.24 -19.68
C GLN A 443 -6.86 -13.21 -20.74
N GLY A 444 -7.47 -13.32 -21.93
CA GLY A 444 -7.23 -12.37 -23.03
C GLY A 444 -5.77 -12.34 -23.51
N GLY A 445 -5.01 -13.43 -23.31
CA GLY A 445 -3.58 -13.45 -23.60
C GLY A 445 -2.77 -12.56 -22.66
N LYS A 446 -3.19 -12.37 -21.41
CA LYS A 446 -2.46 -11.67 -20.34
C LYS A 446 -2.51 -12.45 -19.04
N VAL A 447 -1.47 -12.30 -18.22
CA VAL A 447 -1.41 -12.86 -16.86
C VAL A 447 -2.09 -11.90 -15.88
N MET A 448 -3.03 -12.40 -15.09
CA MET A 448 -3.78 -11.61 -14.11
C MET A 448 -3.61 -12.22 -12.72
N ILE A 449 -3.14 -11.42 -11.76
CA ILE A 449 -2.87 -11.87 -10.39
C ILE A 449 -4.19 -12.16 -9.67
N VAL A 450 -4.22 -13.24 -8.89
CA VAL A 450 -5.31 -13.58 -7.97
C VAL A 450 -4.85 -13.24 -6.55
N ASP A 451 -5.64 -12.47 -5.81
CA ASP A 451 -5.40 -12.25 -4.37
C ASP A 451 -5.65 -13.56 -3.61
N GLU A 452 -4.63 -14.04 -2.91
CA GLU A 452 -4.65 -15.30 -2.15
C GLU A 452 -5.74 -15.31 -1.05
N ASN A 453 -6.04 -14.16 -0.46
CA ASN A 453 -7.01 -14.07 0.64
C ASN A 453 -8.44 -13.91 0.15
N THR A 454 -8.65 -13.37 -1.04
CA THR A 454 -10.01 -13.03 -1.52
C THR A 454 -10.41 -13.83 -2.74
N GLY A 455 -9.47 -14.50 -3.42
CA GLY A 455 -9.69 -15.17 -4.70
C GLY A 455 -10.01 -14.22 -5.86
N ARG A 456 -9.84 -12.90 -5.64
CA ARG A 456 -10.21 -11.87 -6.61
C ARG A 456 -9.12 -11.66 -7.64
N LEU A 457 -9.53 -11.39 -8.88
CA LEU A 457 -8.62 -10.91 -9.92
C LEU A 457 -8.26 -9.46 -9.62
N MET A 458 -6.97 -9.15 -9.68
CA MET A 458 -6.43 -7.81 -9.47
C MET A 458 -5.98 -7.21 -10.80
N PRO A 459 -6.91 -6.67 -11.64
CA PRO A 459 -6.55 -6.08 -12.92
C PRO A 459 -5.60 -4.90 -12.74
N GLY A 460 -4.61 -4.79 -13.64
CA GLY A 460 -3.59 -3.74 -13.60
C GLY A 460 -2.47 -3.96 -12.58
N ARG A 461 -2.55 -4.98 -11.72
CA ARG A 461 -1.45 -5.34 -10.82
C ARG A 461 -0.48 -6.32 -11.49
N ARG A 462 0.82 -6.08 -11.32
CA ARG A 462 1.92 -6.93 -11.79
C ARG A 462 2.87 -7.25 -10.65
N TRP A 463 3.57 -8.38 -10.73
CA TRP A 463 4.66 -8.68 -9.80
C TRP A 463 5.93 -7.96 -10.26
N SER A 464 6.67 -7.38 -9.33
CA SER A 464 7.88 -6.63 -9.65
C SER A 464 9.10 -7.54 -9.90
N ASN A 465 10.22 -6.93 -10.32
CA ASN A 465 11.51 -7.60 -10.52
C ASN A 465 11.49 -8.72 -11.55
N GLY A 466 10.99 -8.45 -12.75
CA GLY A 466 10.96 -9.45 -13.82
C GLY A 466 10.09 -10.68 -13.54
N LEU A 467 9.46 -10.83 -12.37
CA LEU A 467 8.70 -12.03 -12.01
C LEU A 467 7.43 -12.15 -12.85
N HIS A 468 6.75 -11.03 -13.12
CA HIS A 468 5.56 -11.06 -13.97
C HIS A 468 5.93 -11.43 -15.41
N GLN A 469 7.02 -10.87 -15.92
CA GLN A 469 7.61 -11.22 -17.21
C GLN A 469 8.03 -12.68 -17.25
N ALA A 470 8.57 -13.22 -16.15
CA ALA A 470 8.92 -14.63 -16.04
C ALA A 470 7.68 -15.54 -16.09
N VAL A 471 6.57 -15.14 -15.47
CA VAL A 471 5.29 -15.88 -15.55
C VAL A 471 4.65 -15.74 -16.94
N GLU A 472 4.71 -14.56 -17.57
CA GLU A 472 4.30 -14.37 -18.97
C GLU A 472 5.11 -15.25 -19.91
N ALA A 473 6.44 -15.26 -19.74
CA ALA A 473 7.35 -16.11 -20.49
C ALA A 473 7.03 -17.59 -20.27
N LYS A 474 6.83 -18.03 -19.01
CA LYS A 474 6.41 -19.40 -18.66
C LYS A 474 5.15 -19.82 -19.42
N GLU A 475 4.10 -19.00 -19.38
CA GLU A 475 2.82 -19.29 -20.02
C GLU A 475 2.83 -19.08 -21.55
N GLY A 476 3.92 -18.54 -22.11
CA GLY A 476 4.03 -18.27 -23.55
C GLY A 476 3.17 -17.10 -24.01
N VAL A 477 2.94 -16.14 -23.11
CA VAL A 477 2.21 -14.90 -23.34
C VAL A 477 3.19 -13.81 -23.80
N THR A 478 2.70 -12.78 -24.49
CA THR A 478 3.49 -11.60 -24.85
C THR A 478 4.09 -10.98 -23.58
N ILE A 479 5.42 -10.91 -23.51
CA ILE A 479 6.13 -10.28 -22.41
C ILE A 479 5.99 -8.77 -22.58
N GLU A 480 5.29 -8.11 -21.66
CA GLU A 480 5.24 -6.65 -21.69
C GLU A 480 6.48 -6.08 -20.99
N LYS A 481 6.97 -4.93 -21.46
CA LYS A 481 8.19 -4.26 -20.95
C LYS A 481 8.14 -4.07 -19.43
N GLU A 482 9.31 -4.00 -18.80
CA GLU A 482 9.37 -3.58 -17.40
C GLU A 482 8.72 -2.20 -17.23
N THR A 483 8.05 -2.08 -16.09
CA THR A 483 7.32 -0.89 -15.74
C THR A 483 8.06 -0.20 -14.63
N LYS A 484 8.37 1.08 -14.83
CA LYS A 484 8.97 1.93 -13.81
C LYS A 484 7.86 2.48 -12.91
N THR A 485 8.11 2.56 -11.60
CA THR A 485 7.17 3.18 -10.67
C THR A 485 7.16 4.69 -10.89
N TYR A 486 6.00 5.21 -11.31
CA TYR A 486 5.82 6.66 -11.51
C TYR A 486 5.38 7.36 -10.23
N ALA A 487 4.49 6.72 -9.47
CA ALA A 487 4.01 7.25 -8.21
C ALA A 487 3.61 6.11 -7.29
N THR A 488 3.82 6.27 -5.98
CA THR A 488 3.46 5.27 -4.98
C THR A 488 3.06 5.92 -3.68
N ILE A 489 2.07 5.36 -2.98
CA ILE A 489 1.69 5.73 -1.61
C ILE A 489 1.11 4.53 -0.87
N THR A 490 1.37 4.42 0.43
CA THR A 490 0.68 3.43 1.27
C THR A 490 -0.72 3.91 1.66
N ILE A 491 -1.67 2.98 1.79
CA ILE A 491 -3.02 3.29 2.31
C ILE A 491 -2.94 4.00 3.67
N GLN A 492 -1.97 3.60 4.49
CA GLN A 492 -1.65 4.21 5.77
C GLN A 492 -1.37 5.72 5.62
N ASN A 493 -0.37 6.09 4.81
CA ASN A 493 0.02 7.48 4.67
C ASN A 493 -1.03 8.31 3.91
N TYR A 494 -1.75 7.71 2.96
CA TYR A 494 -2.87 8.39 2.30
C TYR A 494 -3.92 8.86 3.31
N PHE A 495 -4.43 7.95 4.15
CA PHE A 495 -5.47 8.32 5.11
C PHE A 495 -4.98 9.19 6.28
N ARG A 496 -3.67 9.21 6.55
CA ARG A 496 -3.07 10.14 7.54
C ARG A 496 -3.11 11.60 7.09
N MET A 497 -3.30 11.88 5.80
CA MET A 497 -3.40 13.26 5.29
C MET A 497 -4.74 13.92 5.63
N TYR A 498 -5.77 13.16 5.99
CA TYR A 498 -7.06 13.76 6.30
C TYR A 498 -7.02 14.52 7.63
N ASP A 499 -7.56 15.75 7.64
CA ASP A 499 -7.71 16.53 8.87
C ASP A 499 -8.42 15.69 9.93
N LYS A 500 -9.48 14.98 9.53
CA LYS A 500 -10.33 14.18 10.39
C LYS A 500 -10.60 12.82 9.75
N LEU A 501 -10.10 11.77 10.39
CA LEU A 501 -10.32 10.38 9.98
C LEU A 501 -11.21 9.66 11.00
N ALA A 502 -12.11 8.82 10.50
CA ALA A 502 -12.95 7.95 11.30
C ALA A 502 -13.20 6.62 10.57
N GLY A 503 -13.69 5.61 11.29
CA GLY A 503 -14.00 4.32 10.66
C GLY A 503 -15.14 3.59 11.36
N MET A 504 -15.77 2.67 10.65
CA MET A 504 -16.78 1.79 11.24
C MET A 504 -16.53 0.35 10.82
N THR A 505 -16.75 -0.58 11.74
CA THR A 505 -16.60 -2.02 11.46
C THR A 505 -17.30 -2.85 12.53
N GLY A 506 -17.51 -4.14 12.27
CA GLY A 506 -18.02 -5.08 13.27
C GLY A 506 -16.96 -5.64 14.21
N THR A 507 -15.67 -5.44 13.91
CA THR A 507 -14.59 -6.17 14.57
C THR A 507 -13.28 -5.37 14.62
N ALA A 508 -13.19 -4.34 15.47
CA ALA A 508 -11.99 -3.49 15.59
C ALA A 508 -11.18 -3.70 16.88
N GLU A 509 -11.79 -4.19 17.96
CA GLU A 509 -11.20 -4.27 19.30
C GLU A 509 -9.89 -5.07 19.31
N THR A 510 -9.77 -6.08 18.43
CA THR A 510 -8.56 -6.91 18.29
C THR A 510 -7.36 -6.10 17.80
N GLU A 511 -7.59 -5.13 16.92
CA GLU A 511 -6.55 -4.30 16.26
C GLU A 511 -6.49 -2.88 16.81
N ALA A 512 -7.11 -2.62 17.97
CA ALA A 512 -7.17 -1.29 18.58
C ALA A 512 -5.79 -0.65 18.80
N GLY A 513 -4.77 -1.48 19.07
CA GLY A 513 -3.38 -1.03 19.15
C GLY A 513 -2.84 -0.53 17.81
N GLU A 514 -3.05 -1.29 16.73
CA GLU A 514 -2.61 -0.93 15.37
C GLU A 514 -3.30 0.36 14.89
N PHE A 515 -4.61 0.49 15.07
CA PHE A 515 -5.34 1.70 14.71
C PHE A 515 -4.83 2.95 15.43
N HIS A 516 -4.49 2.83 16.71
CA HIS A 516 -3.96 3.94 17.48
C HIS A 516 -2.51 4.27 17.11
N ASP A 517 -1.67 3.25 16.92
CA ASP A 517 -0.25 3.44 16.61
C ASP A 517 -0.04 4.09 15.24
N ILE A 518 -0.81 3.68 14.23
CA ILE A 518 -0.67 4.13 12.84
C ILE A 518 -1.52 5.38 12.57
N TYR A 519 -2.81 5.35 12.93
CA TYR A 519 -3.78 6.37 12.52
C TYR A 519 -4.22 7.31 13.64
N ARG A 520 -3.75 7.07 14.88
CA ARG A 520 -4.21 7.77 16.08
C ARG A 520 -5.73 7.64 16.33
N LEU A 521 -6.34 6.58 15.80
CA LEU A 521 -7.76 6.30 15.97
C LEU A 521 -7.99 5.43 17.21
N GLY A 522 -8.86 5.88 18.12
CA GLY A 522 -9.34 5.05 19.22
C GLY A 522 -10.49 4.16 18.77
N VAL A 523 -10.60 2.94 19.30
CA VAL A 523 -11.76 2.05 19.04
C VAL A 523 -12.82 2.22 20.11
N MET A 524 -14.07 2.43 19.69
CA MET A 524 -15.24 2.57 20.54
C MET A 524 -16.24 1.46 20.27
N VAL A 525 -16.34 0.50 21.20
CA VAL A 525 -17.35 -0.55 21.16
C VAL A 525 -18.72 0.02 21.50
N ILE A 526 -19.61 0.05 20.50
CA ILE A 526 -20.98 0.53 20.62
C ILE A 526 -21.88 -0.66 21.00
N PRO A 527 -22.78 -0.51 22.00
CA PRO A 527 -23.70 -1.57 22.37
C PRO A 527 -24.68 -1.87 21.22
N THR A 528 -25.13 -3.12 21.14
CA THR A 528 -26.18 -3.52 20.19
C THR A 528 -27.53 -2.95 20.62
N HIS A 529 -28.39 -2.61 19.65
CA HIS A 529 -29.75 -2.16 19.94
C HIS A 529 -30.57 -3.22 20.69
N ARG A 530 -30.37 -4.49 20.32
CA ARG A 530 -30.97 -5.67 20.97
C ARG A 530 -29.87 -6.63 21.42
N ASN A 531 -30.12 -7.35 22.51
CA ASN A 531 -29.15 -8.33 23.02
C ASN A 531 -28.93 -9.47 22.02
N CYS A 532 -27.67 -9.82 21.76
CA CYS A 532 -27.32 -10.96 20.94
C CYS A 532 -27.63 -12.28 21.68
N VAL A 533 -28.42 -13.15 21.06
CA VAL A 533 -28.80 -14.48 21.58
C VAL A 533 -28.17 -15.63 20.78
N ARG A 534 -27.11 -15.34 20.02
CA ARG A 534 -26.39 -16.31 19.20
C ARG A 534 -25.82 -17.45 20.04
N LYS A 535 -25.94 -18.68 19.54
CA LYS A 535 -25.29 -19.87 20.11
C LYS A 535 -24.00 -20.17 19.36
N ASP A 536 -22.86 -19.79 19.93
CA ASP A 536 -21.55 -20.16 19.40
C ASP A 536 -21.16 -21.54 19.96
N LEU A 537 -21.26 -22.57 19.12
CA LEU A 537 -20.92 -23.95 19.45
C LEU A 537 -19.39 -24.13 19.45
N ASN A 538 -18.90 -25.10 20.22
CA ASN A 538 -17.47 -25.42 20.24
C ASN A 538 -16.98 -25.88 18.86
N ASP A 539 -15.70 -25.62 18.60
CA ASP A 539 -15.01 -26.12 17.43
C ASP A 539 -14.87 -27.65 17.49
N LEU A 540 -15.00 -28.30 16.34
CA LEU A 540 -14.72 -29.72 16.18
C LEU A 540 -13.40 -29.92 15.45
N MET A 541 -12.49 -30.70 16.04
CA MET A 541 -11.20 -31.03 15.41
C MET A 541 -11.14 -32.46 14.89
N PHE A 542 -10.55 -32.59 13.70
CA PHE A 542 -10.36 -33.84 12.97
C PHE A 542 -8.89 -34.05 12.60
N LYS A 543 -8.50 -35.30 12.36
CA LYS A 543 -7.16 -35.60 11.83
C LYS A 543 -7.01 -35.11 10.39
N SER A 544 -7.94 -35.51 9.52
CA SER A 544 -7.87 -35.23 8.07
C SER A 544 -8.95 -34.27 7.58
N ARG A 545 -8.66 -33.57 6.46
CA ARG A 545 -9.64 -32.73 5.75
C ARG A 545 -10.85 -33.54 5.30
N ARG A 546 -10.66 -34.82 4.95
CA ARG A 546 -11.73 -35.72 4.50
C ARG A 546 -12.77 -35.96 5.60
N GLN A 547 -12.33 -36.29 6.81
CA GLN A 547 -13.22 -36.51 7.96
C GLN A 547 -13.97 -35.23 8.31
N LYS A 548 -13.23 -34.11 8.36
CA LYS A 548 -13.79 -32.78 8.57
C LYS A 548 -14.94 -32.48 7.60
N PHE A 549 -14.72 -32.61 6.28
CA PHE A 549 -15.76 -32.32 5.29
C PHE A 549 -16.95 -33.27 5.35
N ASN A 550 -16.74 -34.54 5.71
CA ASN A 550 -17.84 -35.48 5.93
C ASN A 550 -18.71 -35.04 7.11
N GLN A 551 -18.12 -34.61 8.23
CA GLN A 551 -18.90 -34.11 9.37
C GLN A 551 -19.68 -32.83 9.01
N VAL A 552 -19.05 -31.89 8.28
CA VAL A 552 -19.74 -30.67 7.81
C VAL A 552 -20.96 -31.05 6.96
N LEU A 553 -20.83 -32.07 6.11
CA LEU A 553 -21.93 -32.55 5.25
C LEU A 553 -23.06 -33.19 6.08
N GLU A 554 -22.74 -33.93 7.13
CA GLU A 554 -23.73 -34.52 8.04
C GLU A 554 -24.55 -33.45 8.77
N ASP A 555 -23.87 -32.50 9.42
CA ASP A 555 -24.49 -31.40 10.15
C ASP A 555 -25.35 -30.52 9.22
N LEU A 556 -24.85 -30.25 8.00
CA LEU A 556 -25.60 -29.56 6.96
C LEU A 556 -26.84 -30.36 6.53
N SER A 557 -26.71 -31.67 6.35
CA SER A 557 -27.82 -32.53 5.92
C SER A 557 -28.92 -32.58 6.99
N GLU A 558 -28.56 -32.57 8.27
CA GLU A 558 -29.53 -32.50 9.37
C GLU A 558 -30.26 -31.15 9.39
N ALA A 559 -29.53 -30.04 9.25
CA ALA A 559 -30.11 -28.70 9.19
C ALA A 559 -31.03 -28.52 7.96
N ASN A 560 -30.59 -29.00 6.79
CA ASN A 560 -31.34 -28.93 5.55
C ASN A 560 -32.66 -29.73 5.64
N LYS A 561 -32.64 -30.94 6.24
CA LYS A 561 -33.86 -31.74 6.49
C LYS A 561 -34.88 -31.01 7.37
N LYS A 562 -34.42 -30.19 8.32
CA LYS A 562 -35.27 -29.32 9.15
C LYS A 562 -35.75 -28.07 8.40
N GLY A 563 -35.20 -27.78 7.23
CA GLY A 563 -35.44 -26.55 6.47
C GLY A 563 -34.69 -25.33 7.00
N GLN A 564 -33.74 -25.51 7.91
CA GLN A 564 -32.96 -24.41 8.46
C GLN A 564 -31.98 -23.87 7.41
N PRO A 565 -31.91 -22.54 7.17
CA PRO A 565 -30.92 -21.97 6.27
C PRO A 565 -29.50 -22.12 6.81
N VAL A 566 -28.57 -22.41 5.91
CA VAL A 566 -27.16 -22.64 6.27
C VAL A 566 -26.22 -21.81 5.40
N LEU A 567 -25.32 -21.08 6.05
CA LEU A 567 -24.19 -20.39 5.43
C LEU A 567 -22.90 -21.15 5.75
N ILE A 568 -22.19 -21.58 4.72
CA ILE A 568 -20.91 -22.29 4.84
C ILE A 568 -19.79 -21.33 4.45
N GLY A 569 -18.85 -21.07 5.35
CA GLY A 569 -17.66 -20.27 5.07
C GLY A 569 -16.43 -21.16 4.83
N THR A 570 -15.75 -20.96 3.70
CA THR A 570 -14.50 -21.67 3.36
C THR A 570 -13.35 -20.70 3.18
N ALA A 571 -12.10 -21.09 3.50
CA ALA A 571 -10.95 -20.20 3.40
C ALA A 571 -10.42 -19.98 1.95
N SER A 572 -10.83 -20.80 0.98
CA SER A 572 -10.34 -20.71 -0.41
C SER A 572 -11.40 -21.08 -1.44
N VAL A 573 -11.22 -20.61 -2.68
CA VAL A 573 -12.07 -20.95 -3.83
C VAL A 573 -12.02 -22.45 -4.11
N GLU A 574 -10.83 -23.05 -4.03
CA GLU A 574 -10.64 -24.49 -4.20
C GLU A 574 -11.48 -25.30 -3.19
N SER A 575 -11.43 -24.95 -1.90
CA SER A 575 -12.22 -25.59 -0.85
C SER A 575 -13.73 -25.45 -1.10
N SER A 576 -14.18 -24.28 -1.57
CA SER A 576 -15.56 -24.07 -1.98
C SER A 576 -16.01 -24.95 -3.15
N GLU A 577 -15.18 -25.11 -4.18
CA GLU A 577 -15.50 -25.95 -5.33
C GLU A 577 -15.49 -27.46 -5.00
N VAL A 578 -14.55 -27.88 -4.16
CA VAL A 578 -14.52 -29.26 -3.62
C VAL A 578 -15.80 -29.53 -2.85
N PHE A 579 -16.18 -28.64 -1.92
CA PHE A 579 -17.38 -28.83 -1.11
C PHE A 579 -18.66 -28.75 -1.94
N SER A 580 -18.73 -27.84 -2.92
CA SER A 580 -19.83 -27.77 -3.88
C SER A 580 -20.05 -29.10 -4.62
N ARG A 581 -18.96 -29.75 -5.08
CA ARG A 581 -19.06 -31.08 -5.71
C ARG A 581 -19.59 -32.14 -4.74
N MET A 582 -19.22 -32.09 -3.45
CA MET A 582 -19.77 -33.00 -2.44
C MET A 582 -21.27 -32.76 -2.23
N LEU A 583 -21.72 -31.51 -2.15
CA LEU A 583 -23.13 -31.17 -2.02
C LEU A 583 -23.97 -31.62 -3.23
N LYS A 584 -23.43 -31.49 -4.45
CA LYS A 584 -24.09 -32.02 -5.66
C LYS A 584 -24.28 -33.54 -5.59
N ARG A 585 -23.29 -34.28 -5.09
CA ARG A 585 -23.39 -35.75 -4.89
C ARG A 585 -24.40 -36.12 -3.81
N ALA A 586 -24.52 -35.30 -2.77
CA ALA A 586 -25.51 -35.46 -1.71
C ALA A 586 -26.91 -34.96 -2.10
N ASN A 587 -27.11 -34.49 -3.34
CA ASN A 587 -28.36 -33.93 -3.86
C ASN A 587 -28.89 -32.72 -3.06
N ILE A 588 -27.99 -31.91 -2.51
CA ILE A 588 -28.32 -30.68 -1.79
C ILE A 588 -28.20 -29.49 -2.75
N ARG A 589 -29.32 -28.79 -2.99
CA ARG A 589 -29.33 -27.55 -3.76
C ARG A 589 -28.60 -26.46 -2.98
N HIS A 590 -27.64 -25.81 -3.62
CA HIS A 590 -26.81 -24.78 -2.99
C HIS A 590 -26.33 -23.76 -4.02
N THR A 591 -25.91 -22.60 -3.51
CA THR A 591 -25.29 -21.53 -4.29
C THR A 591 -23.88 -21.26 -3.79
N VAL A 592 -22.96 -20.89 -4.68
CA VAL A 592 -21.56 -20.61 -4.35
C VAL A 592 -21.23 -19.15 -4.66
N LEU A 593 -20.61 -18.46 -3.71
CA LEU A 593 -20.17 -17.07 -3.80
C LEU A 593 -18.63 -17.06 -3.81
N ASN A 594 -18.05 -16.66 -4.94
CA ASN A 594 -16.60 -16.70 -5.19
C ASN A 594 -15.95 -15.30 -5.27
N ALA A 595 -16.62 -14.26 -4.76
CA ALA A 595 -16.18 -12.86 -4.79
C ALA A 595 -15.89 -12.28 -6.19
N LYS A 596 -16.49 -12.82 -7.26
CA LYS A 596 -16.28 -12.40 -8.66
C LYS A 596 -17.31 -11.39 -9.15
N PHE A 597 -18.57 -11.49 -8.72
CA PHE A 597 -19.68 -10.68 -9.24
C PHE A 597 -20.48 -10.08 -8.08
N HIS A 598 -20.07 -8.91 -7.57
CA HIS A 598 -20.60 -8.36 -6.32
C HIS A 598 -22.11 -8.10 -6.32
N GLU A 599 -22.67 -7.63 -7.43
CA GLU A 599 -24.11 -7.38 -7.56
C GLU A 599 -24.93 -8.67 -7.45
N LYS A 600 -24.62 -9.68 -8.28
CA LYS A 600 -25.26 -11.01 -8.22
C LYS A 600 -25.06 -11.67 -6.86
N GLU A 601 -23.89 -11.50 -6.26
CA GLU A 601 -23.62 -12.02 -4.91
C GLU A 601 -24.51 -11.35 -3.86
N ALA A 602 -24.74 -10.04 -3.95
CA ALA A 602 -25.63 -9.34 -3.04
C ALA A 602 -27.08 -9.87 -3.15
N GLU A 603 -27.56 -10.12 -4.37
CA GLU A 603 -28.89 -10.73 -4.59
C GLU A 603 -28.99 -12.14 -3.95
N ILE A 604 -27.98 -12.98 -4.17
CA ILE A 604 -27.94 -14.34 -3.59
C ILE A 604 -27.90 -14.26 -2.06
N VAL A 605 -27.08 -13.37 -1.50
CA VAL A 605 -26.92 -13.21 -0.04
C VAL A 605 -28.20 -12.72 0.61
N ALA A 606 -28.94 -11.81 -0.04
CA ALA A 606 -30.24 -11.36 0.44
C ALA A 606 -31.27 -12.51 0.56
N GLN A 607 -31.12 -13.54 -0.29
CA GLN A 607 -31.96 -14.75 -0.26
C GLN A 607 -31.40 -15.89 0.60
N ALA A 608 -30.17 -15.76 1.12
CA ALA A 608 -29.50 -16.82 1.89
C ALA A 608 -30.18 -17.13 3.24
N GLY A 609 -31.03 -16.22 3.74
CA GLY A 609 -31.79 -16.39 4.98
C GLY A 609 -33.16 -17.04 4.82
N GLN A 610 -33.52 -17.51 3.61
CA GLN A 610 -34.79 -18.15 3.33
C GLN A 610 -34.80 -19.65 3.71
N ARG A 611 -35.98 -20.20 4.00
CA ARG A 611 -36.13 -21.60 4.41
C ARG A 611 -35.48 -22.57 3.40
N GLY A 612 -34.63 -23.47 3.89
CA GLY A 612 -33.92 -24.46 3.09
C GLY A 612 -32.77 -23.94 2.21
N ALA A 613 -32.45 -22.64 2.28
CA ALA A 613 -31.35 -22.06 1.53
C ALA A 613 -30.00 -22.57 2.05
N VAL A 614 -29.12 -22.99 1.13
CA VAL A 614 -27.74 -23.38 1.43
C VAL A 614 -26.80 -22.54 0.58
N THR A 615 -25.94 -21.77 1.24
CA THR A 615 -25.02 -20.85 0.56
C THR A 615 -23.60 -21.13 1.00
N ILE A 616 -22.69 -21.31 0.04
CA ILE A 616 -21.24 -21.40 0.28
C ILE A 616 -20.63 -20.04 -0.03
N ALA A 617 -19.85 -19.50 0.89
CA ALA A 617 -19.11 -18.25 0.73
C ALA A 617 -17.61 -18.49 0.90
N THR A 618 -16.83 -18.16 -0.13
CA THR A 618 -15.37 -18.10 -0.02
C THR A 618 -14.95 -16.87 0.76
N ASN A 619 -14.21 -17.06 1.86
CA ASN A 619 -13.73 -16.02 2.76
C ASN A 619 -14.85 -15.08 3.22
N MET A 620 -14.92 -13.92 2.58
CA MET A 620 -15.86 -12.85 2.89
C MET A 620 -16.78 -12.47 1.72
N ALA A 621 -16.98 -13.37 0.75
CA ALA A 621 -17.93 -13.13 -0.34
C ALA A 621 -19.32 -12.72 0.21
N GLY A 622 -19.97 -11.74 -0.43
CA GLY A 622 -21.20 -11.15 0.10
C GLY A 622 -21.03 -10.20 1.30
N ARG A 623 -19.86 -9.60 1.49
CA ARG A 623 -19.65 -8.50 2.48
C ARG A 623 -20.47 -7.27 2.14
N GLY A 624 -20.92 -6.57 3.19
CA GLY A 624 -21.72 -5.36 3.05
C GLY A 624 -23.21 -5.61 2.81
N THR A 625 -23.63 -6.87 2.61
CA THR A 625 -25.04 -7.26 2.43
C THR A 625 -25.58 -7.99 3.67
N ASP A 626 -26.80 -7.64 4.07
CA ASP A 626 -27.50 -8.22 5.21
C ASP A 626 -28.25 -9.51 4.83
N ILE A 627 -28.21 -10.51 5.71
CA ILE A 627 -28.95 -11.76 5.54
C ILE A 627 -30.19 -11.68 6.43
N LYS A 628 -31.31 -11.28 5.83
CA LYS A 628 -32.59 -11.22 6.52
C LYS A 628 -33.20 -12.61 6.61
N LEU A 629 -33.67 -12.98 7.81
CA LEU A 629 -34.37 -14.25 7.99
C LEU A 629 -35.77 -14.17 7.38
N GLY A 630 -36.12 -15.18 6.58
CA GLY A 630 -37.48 -15.34 6.05
C GLY A 630 -38.51 -15.64 7.13
N GLU A 631 -39.79 -15.65 6.74
CA GLU A 631 -40.88 -16.08 7.61
C GLU A 631 -40.66 -17.53 8.08
N GLU A 632 -41.09 -17.87 9.31
CA GLU A 632 -40.89 -19.18 9.97
C GLU A 632 -39.43 -19.57 10.32
N VAL A 633 -38.42 -18.95 9.72
CA VAL A 633 -37.00 -19.31 9.94
C VAL A 633 -36.54 -19.11 11.38
N LYS A 634 -37.12 -18.14 12.09
CA LYS A 634 -36.82 -17.89 13.52
C LYS A 634 -37.19 -19.08 14.39
N GLU A 635 -38.28 -19.79 14.05
CA GLU A 635 -38.75 -20.96 14.79
C GLU A 635 -37.86 -22.19 14.52
N LEU A 636 -37.22 -22.24 13.34
CA LEU A 636 -36.25 -23.27 12.96
C LEU A 636 -34.87 -23.09 13.63
N GLY A 637 -34.72 -22.11 14.53
CA GLY A 637 -33.46 -21.80 15.20
C GLY A 637 -32.61 -20.73 14.50
N GLY A 638 -33.14 -20.09 13.46
CA GLY A 638 -32.46 -19.02 12.70
C GLY A 638 -31.36 -19.53 11.77
N LEU A 639 -30.50 -18.62 11.30
CA LEU A 639 -29.39 -18.96 10.39
C LEU A 639 -28.30 -19.77 11.12
N LEU A 640 -27.93 -20.91 10.54
CA LEU A 640 -26.78 -21.70 10.96
C LEU A 640 -25.55 -21.32 10.13
N VAL A 641 -24.46 -20.95 10.80
CA VAL A 641 -23.19 -20.62 10.15
C VAL A 641 -22.15 -21.70 10.43
N LEU A 642 -21.61 -22.31 9.38
CA LEU A 642 -20.61 -23.38 9.47
C LEU A 642 -19.29 -22.91 8.84
N GLY A 643 -18.24 -22.73 9.64
CA GLY A 643 -16.89 -22.45 9.13
C GLY A 643 -16.15 -23.76 8.88
N THR A 644 -15.75 -24.05 7.65
CA THR A 644 -15.06 -25.32 7.33
C THR A 644 -13.62 -25.35 7.79
N GLU A 645 -13.06 -24.19 8.12
CA GLU A 645 -11.67 -23.93 8.51
C GLU A 645 -11.62 -22.67 9.38
N ARG A 646 -10.52 -22.49 10.12
CA ARG A 646 -10.20 -21.25 10.84
C ARG A 646 -9.33 -20.37 9.94
N HIS A 647 -9.68 -19.10 9.83
CA HIS A 647 -8.87 -18.15 9.06
C HIS A 647 -7.61 -17.77 9.84
N GLU A 648 -6.63 -17.16 9.17
CA GLU A 648 -5.41 -16.65 9.79
C GLU A 648 -5.69 -15.62 10.89
N SER A 649 -6.74 -14.82 10.70
CA SER A 649 -7.17 -13.83 11.67
C SER A 649 -8.47 -14.24 12.37
N ARG A 650 -8.49 -14.04 13.69
CA ARG A 650 -9.68 -14.23 14.52
C ARG A 650 -10.81 -13.28 14.12
N ARG A 651 -10.48 -12.14 13.54
CA ARG A 651 -11.41 -11.12 13.07
C ARG A 651 -12.35 -11.65 12.01
N ILE A 652 -11.79 -12.32 10.99
CA ILE A 652 -12.54 -12.89 9.86
C ILE A 652 -13.51 -13.98 10.38
N ASP A 653 -13.05 -14.82 11.30
CA ASP A 653 -13.93 -15.80 11.95
C ASP A 653 -15.10 -15.13 12.69
N ARG A 654 -14.85 -14.04 13.42
CA ARG A 654 -15.90 -13.29 14.13
C ARG A 654 -16.89 -12.65 13.16
N GLN A 655 -16.43 -12.17 12.01
CA GLN A 655 -17.29 -11.62 10.97
C GLN A 655 -18.18 -12.70 10.34
N LEU A 656 -17.63 -13.90 10.09
CA LEU A 656 -18.40 -15.05 9.63
C LEU A 656 -19.48 -15.42 10.66
N ARG A 657 -19.14 -15.54 11.94
CA ARG A 657 -20.12 -15.74 13.03
C ARG A 657 -21.16 -14.62 13.10
N GLY A 658 -20.76 -13.38 12.81
CA GLY A 658 -21.63 -12.20 12.78
C GLY A 658 -22.62 -12.18 11.60
N ARG A 659 -22.61 -13.19 10.73
CA ARG A 659 -23.63 -13.35 9.68
C ARG A 659 -24.98 -13.84 10.22
N CYS A 660 -25.03 -14.49 11.37
CA CYS A 660 -26.29 -14.89 12.02
C CYS A 660 -26.61 -14.07 13.28
N ALA A 661 -27.83 -14.25 13.80
CA ALA A 661 -28.32 -13.67 15.05
C ALA A 661 -28.28 -12.13 15.13
N ARG A 662 -28.63 -11.45 14.02
CA ARG A 662 -28.66 -9.99 13.92
C ARG A 662 -29.91 -9.42 14.60
N GLN A 663 -29.81 -8.22 15.20
CA GLN A 663 -30.92 -7.54 15.88
C GLN A 663 -31.68 -8.44 16.89
N GLY A 664 -30.97 -9.36 17.56
CA GLY A 664 -31.53 -10.29 18.55
C GLY A 664 -32.25 -11.51 17.96
N ASP A 665 -32.12 -11.75 16.65
CA ASP A 665 -32.62 -12.98 16.04
C ASP A 665 -31.89 -14.23 16.58
N PRO A 666 -32.54 -15.41 16.56
CA PRO A 666 -31.86 -16.66 16.88
C PRO A 666 -30.86 -17.01 15.78
N GLY A 667 -29.84 -17.77 16.14
CA GLY A 667 -28.84 -18.28 15.21
C GLY A 667 -27.77 -19.08 15.94
N ALA A 668 -27.06 -19.91 15.18
CA ALA A 668 -25.98 -20.71 15.70
C ALA A 668 -24.75 -20.62 14.79
N SER A 669 -23.56 -20.80 15.37
CA SER A 669 -22.32 -20.92 14.61
C SER A 669 -21.47 -22.08 15.10
N ARG A 670 -20.74 -22.75 14.20
CA ARG A 670 -19.79 -23.83 14.50
C ARG A 670 -18.62 -23.79 13.53
N PHE A 671 -17.41 -24.08 14.00
CA PHE A 671 -16.23 -24.24 13.16
C PHE A 671 -15.72 -25.68 13.18
N TYR A 672 -15.16 -26.11 12.06
CA TYR A 672 -14.53 -27.42 11.88
C TYR A 672 -13.08 -27.18 11.50
N VAL A 673 -12.17 -27.91 12.11
CA VAL A 673 -10.72 -27.71 11.95
C VAL A 673 -10.05 -29.06 11.75
N SER A 674 -9.12 -29.15 10.82
CA SER A 674 -8.25 -30.32 10.64
C SER A 674 -6.80 -29.99 10.95
N LEU A 675 -6.03 -30.99 11.39
CA LEU A 675 -4.57 -30.88 11.52
C LEU A 675 -3.86 -30.64 10.17
N GLU A 676 -4.51 -30.95 9.06
CA GLU A 676 -4.04 -30.70 7.70
C GLU A 676 -4.39 -29.28 7.20
N ASP A 677 -5.18 -28.50 7.95
CA ASP A 677 -5.51 -27.13 7.55
C ASP A 677 -4.26 -26.24 7.65
N ASP A 678 -4.14 -25.24 6.77
CA ASP A 678 -2.90 -24.47 6.61
C ASP A 678 -2.49 -23.73 7.89
N LEU A 679 -3.46 -23.17 8.62
CA LEU A 679 -3.22 -22.55 9.93
C LEU A 679 -2.56 -23.53 10.92
N MET A 680 -3.03 -24.78 10.93
CA MET A 680 -2.51 -25.81 11.84
C MET A 680 -1.14 -26.30 11.39
N ARG A 681 -0.98 -26.61 10.10
CA ARG A 681 0.27 -27.10 9.49
C ARG A 681 1.42 -26.12 9.65
N LEU A 682 1.16 -24.82 9.50
CA LEU A 682 2.20 -23.79 9.49
C LEU A 682 2.54 -23.27 10.89
N PHE A 683 1.58 -23.24 11.82
CA PHE A 683 1.74 -22.48 13.08
C PHE A 683 1.45 -23.28 14.36
N ALA A 684 0.81 -24.45 14.29
CA ALA A 684 0.49 -25.26 15.47
C ALA A 684 1.55 -26.31 15.82
N ASN A 685 2.60 -26.46 15.01
CA ASN A 685 3.65 -27.48 15.14
C ASN A 685 4.63 -27.30 16.31
N GLN A 686 4.36 -26.37 17.25
CA GLN A 686 5.22 -26.15 18.42
C GLN A 686 4.40 -26.14 19.71
N GLY A 687 4.70 -27.08 20.62
CA GLY A 687 4.28 -27.02 22.03
C GLY A 687 3.23 -28.05 22.46
N ALA A 688 2.34 -27.64 23.37
CA ALA A 688 1.44 -28.53 24.11
C ALA A 688 0.40 -29.25 23.23
N LEU A 689 0.03 -28.67 22.09
CA LEU A 689 -0.93 -29.27 21.17
C LEU A 689 -0.36 -30.54 20.53
N SER A 690 0.90 -30.53 20.07
CA SER A 690 1.57 -31.73 19.52
C SER A 690 1.57 -32.89 20.53
N LYS A 691 1.91 -32.62 21.80
CA LYS A 691 1.89 -33.63 22.89
C LYS A 691 0.48 -34.14 23.25
N MET A 692 -0.55 -33.33 23.05
CA MET A 692 -1.96 -33.71 23.29
C MET A 692 -2.51 -34.53 22.13
N LEU A 693 -2.16 -34.16 20.89
CA LEU A 693 -2.45 -34.91 19.68
C LEU A 693 -1.78 -36.30 19.69
N GLU A 694 -0.61 -36.42 20.31
CA GLU A 694 0.14 -37.68 20.47
C GLU A 694 -0.57 -38.72 21.37
N LYS A 695 -1.48 -38.32 22.27
CA LYS A 695 -2.04 -39.21 23.30
C LYS A 695 -3.52 -39.57 23.14
N SER A 696 -4.27 -38.92 22.25
CA SER A 696 -5.74 -38.90 22.34
C SER A 696 -6.48 -39.00 21.01
N PHE A 697 -5.89 -39.63 19.99
CA PHE A 697 -6.46 -39.59 18.64
C PHE A 697 -6.52 -40.99 18.02
N GLY A 698 -7.67 -41.67 18.16
CA GLY A 698 -8.06 -42.81 17.30
C GLY A 698 -8.31 -42.38 15.84
N GLU A 699 -8.51 -43.32 14.90
CA GLU A 699 -8.81 -42.96 13.50
C GLU A 699 -10.16 -42.20 13.36
N ASP A 700 -11.15 -42.49 14.20
CA ASP A 700 -12.52 -41.93 14.10
C ASP A 700 -12.92 -40.98 15.26
N GLU A 701 -11.98 -40.56 16.12
CA GLU A 701 -12.31 -39.71 17.28
C GLU A 701 -12.40 -38.22 16.89
N VAL A 702 -13.53 -37.60 17.21
CA VAL A 702 -13.74 -36.14 17.14
C VAL A 702 -13.33 -35.52 18.47
N LEU A 703 -12.45 -34.53 18.43
CA LEU A 703 -11.98 -33.86 19.64
C LEU A 703 -12.76 -32.56 19.85
N GLU A 704 -13.65 -32.56 20.85
CA GLU A 704 -14.37 -31.38 21.32
C GLU A 704 -13.84 -31.02 22.72
N HIS A 705 -12.94 -30.04 22.81
CA HIS A 705 -12.41 -29.61 24.11
C HIS A 705 -12.07 -28.11 24.13
N GLY A 706 -12.43 -27.42 25.21
CA GLY A 706 -12.20 -25.97 25.34
C GLY A 706 -10.73 -25.53 25.33
N THR A 707 -9.78 -26.44 25.61
CA THR A 707 -8.34 -26.17 25.50
C THR A 707 -7.86 -26.09 24.06
N LEU A 708 -8.60 -26.69 23.12
CA LEU A 708 -8.29 -26.66 21.70
C LEU A 708 -8.45 -25.24 21.13
N ASP A 709 -9.56 -24.58 21.45
CA ASP A 709 -9.86 -23.22 21.01
C ASP A 709 -8.81 -22.23 21.52
N TRP A 710 -8.25 -22.44 22.72
CA TRP A 710 -7.13 -21.63 23.22
C TRP A 710 -5.86 -21.76 22.37
N SER A 711 -5.52 -22.97 21.92
CA SER A 711 -4.33 -23.19 21.11
C SER A 711 -4.49 -22.63 19.69
N ILE A 712 -5.68 -22.79 19.09
CA ILE A 712 -6.01 -22.19 17.79
C ILE A 712 -5.92 -20.65 17.90
N GLN A 713 -6.47 -20.06 18.95
CA GLN A 713 -6.40 -18.61 19.18
C GLN A 713 -4.95 -18.11 19.34
N ASN A 714 -4.07 -18.89 19.97
CA ASN A 714 -2.65 -18.53 20.05
C ASN A 714 -1.94 -18.60 18.69
N ALA A 715 -2.28 -19.60 17.86
CA ALA A 715 -1.76 -19.68 16.50
C ALA A 715 -2.19 -18.46 15.68
N GLN A 716 -3.49 -18.14 15.67
CA GLN A 716 -4.02 -16.93 15.01
C GLN A 716 -3.33 -15.65 15.50
N LYS A 717 -3.18 -15.49 16.83
CA LYS A 717 -2.51 -14.31 17.40
C LYS A 717 -1.05 -14.19 16.95
N LYS A 718 -0.34 -15.30 16.79
CA LYS A 718 1.05 -15.32 16.31
C LYS A 718 1.12 -14.88 14.84
N VAL A 719 0.20 -15.34 14.00
CA VAL A 719 0.07 -14.93 12.59
C VAL A 719 -0.29 -13.45 12.49
N GLU A 720 -1.27 -12.99 13.27
CA GLU A 720 -1.67 -11.57 13.33
C GLU A 720 -0.49 -10.68 13.74
N GLN A 721 0.29 -11.08 14.76
CA GLN A 721 1.47 -10.32 15.19
C GLN A 721 2.58 -10.30 14.12
N GLN A 722 2.78 -11.40 13.39
CA GLN A 722 3.71 -11.44 12.27
C GLN A 722 3.27 -10.50 11.15
N ASN A 723 1.99 -10.55 10.76
CA ASN A 723 1.41 -9.67 9.75
C ASN A 723 1.49 -8.18 10.14
N TYR A 724 1.20 -7.87 11.40
CA TYR A 724 1.39 -6.52 11.96
C TYR A 724 2.84 -6.06 11.85
N SER A 725 3.81 -6.93 12.16
CA SER A 725 5.24 -6.57 12.05
C SER A 725 5.67 -6.26 10.62
N ILE A 726 5.14 -6.99 9.63
CA ILE A 726 5.40 -6.76 8.20
C ILE A 726 4.82 -5.41 7.79
N ARG A 727 3.55 -5.13 8.11
CA ARG A 727 2.91 -3.85 7.83
C ARG A 727 3.62 -2.67 8.48
N LYS A 728 4.00 -2.82 9.76
CA LYS A 728 4.73 -1.79 10.50
C LYS A 728 6.07 -1.46 9.85
N ARG A 729 6.84 -2.47 9.42
CA ARG A 729 8.11 -2.25 8.71
C ARG A 729 7.88 -1.58 7.36
N LEU A 730 6.88 -2.02 6.60
CA LEU A 730 6.53 -1.42 5.32
C LEU A 730 6.18 0.08 5.47
N LEU A 731 5.38 0.42 6.49
CA LEU A 731 5.07 1.80 6.84
C LEU A 731 6.31 2.60 7.22
N GLN A 732 7.23 2.03 8.00
CA GLN A 732 8.46 2.73 8.42
C GLN A 732 9.37 3.08 7.24
N TYR A 733 9.43 2.23 6.21
CA TYR A 733 10.14 2.54 4.97
C TYR A 733 9.41 3.61 4.16
N ASP A 734 8.08 3.51 4.04
CA ASP A 734 7.27 4.51 3.33
C ASP A 734 7.21 5.86 4.06
N ASP A 735 7.34 5.92 5.39
CA ASP A 735 7.41 7.18 6.15
C ASP A 735 8.61 8.05 5.72
N VAL A 736 9.72 7.42 5.30
CA VAL A 736 10.88 8.12 4.75
C VAL A 736 10.54 8.70 3.39
N LEU A 737 9.97 7.87 2.51
CA LEU A 737 9.52 8.29 1.18
C LEU A 737 8.41 9.34 1.25
N ASN A 738 7.53 9.27 2.25
CA ASN A 738 6.43 10.21 2.40
C ASN A 738 6.92 11.63 2.69
N ARG A 739 7.96 11.78 3.52
CA ARG A 739 8.58 13.09 3.77
C ARG A 739 9.22 13.67 2.50
N GLN A 740 9.90 12.83 1.72
CA GLN A 740 10.49 13.23 0.44
C GLN A 740 9.40 13.61 -0.57
N ARG A 741 8.32 12.82 -0.62
CA ARG A 741 7.14 13.03 -1.45
C ARG A 741 6.44 14.34 -1.12
N GLU A 742 6.25 14.67 0.15
CA GLU A 742 5.65 15.93 0.60
C GLU A 742 6.40 17.14 0.03
N ILE A 743 7.74 17.10 0.01
CA ILE A 743 8.58 18.16 -0.55
C ILE A 743 8.37 18.26 -2.08
N ILE A 744 8.50 17.14 -2.79
CA ILE A 744 8.37 17.12 -4.26
C ILE A 744 6.97 17.52 -4.72
N TYR A 745 5.94 17.02 -4.05
CA TYR A 745 4.56 17.34 -4.38
C TYR A 745 4.20 18.78 -4.01
N SER A 746 4.83 19.36 -2.97
CA SER A 746 4.71 20.81 -2.71
C SER A 746 5.26 21.60 -3.89
N ILE A 747 6.51 21.37 -4.29
CA ILE A 747 7.14 22.08 -5.41
C ILE A 747 6.28 21.98 -6.68
N ARG A 748 5.78 20.78 -6.99
CA ARG A 748 4.89 20.57 -8.14
C ARG A 748 3.61 21.38 -8.01
N ASN A 749 2.89 21.25 -6.91
CA ASN A 749 1.60 21.93 -6.73
C ASN A 749 1.76 23.45 -6.67
N ASP A 750 2.82 23.95 -6.02
CA ASP A 750 3.13 25.37 -5.93
C ASP A 750 3.33 25.97 -7.33
N VAL A 751 4.06 25.28 -8.23
CA VAL A 751 4.25 25.72 -9.62
C VAL A 751 2.96 25.68 -10.45
N LEU A 752 2.11 24.67 -10.24
CA LEU A 752 0.84 24.54 -10.96
C LEU A 752 -0.17 25.62 -10.54
N LEU A 753 -0.23 25.93 -9.24
CA LEU A 753 -1.19 26.86 -8.64
C LEU A 753 -0.74 28.33 -8.73
N GLU A 754 0.56 28.60 -8.79
CA GLU A 754 1.08 29.97 -8.88
C GLU A 754 0.65 30.65 -10.19
N GLU A 755 0.16 31.89 -10.06
CA GLU A 755 -0.27 32.71 -11.20
C GLU A 755 0.92 33.09 -12.11
N ASP A 756 2.09 33.31 -11.52
CA ASP A 756 3.36 33.59 -12.19
C ASP A 756 4.43 32.55 -11.81
N PRO A 757 4.51 31.43 -12.57
CA PRO A 757 5.41 30.30 -12.27
C PRO A 757 6.90 30.66 -12.26
N SER A 758 7.27 31.77 -12.89
CA SER A 758 8.65 32.27 -12.92
C SER A 758 9.23 32.53 -11.53
N LYS A 759 8.40 32.84 -10.53
CA LYS A 759 8.86 33.03 -9.15
C LYS A 759 9.46 31.75 -8.57
N ILE A 760 8.76 30.63 -8.71
CA ILE A 760 9.23 29.34 -8.22
C ILE A 760 10.44 28.87 -9.02
N LEU A 761 10.43 29.10 -10.34
CA LEU A 761 11.59 28.81 -11.19
C LEU A 761 12.84 29.57 -10.70
N LEU A 762 12.73 30.87 -10.45
CA LEU A 762 13.85 31.69 -9.97
C LEU A 762 14.26 31.36 -8.53
N GLU A 763 13.33 30.93 -7.67
CA GLU A 763 13.64 30.43 -6.33
C GLU A 763 14.50 29.16 -6.40
N LEU A 764 14.15 28.20 -7.27
CA LEU A 764 14.97 27.00 -7.49
C LEU A 764 16.36 27.33 -8.07
N VAL A 765 16.46 28.36 -8.91
CA VAL A 765 17.75 28.86 -9.43
C VAL A 765 18.57 29.52 -8.32
N GLU A 766 17.93 30.29 -7.43
CA GLU A 766 18.59 30.90 -6.27
C GLU A 766 19.14 29.82 -5.34
N GLU A 767 18.36 28.78 -5.04
CA GLU A 767 18.80 27.65 -4.22
C GLU A 767 19.98 26.89 -4.83
N GLU A 768 19.98 26.65 -6.15
CA GLU A 768 21.11 26.00 -6.81
C GLU A 768 22.36 26.89 -6.81
N LEU A 769 22.19 28.20 -6.98
CA LEU A 769 23.29 29.15 -6.86
C LEU A 769 23.88 29.13 -5.43
N ASP A 770 23.03 29.13 -4.40
CA ASP A 770 23.45 29.02 -3.00
C ASP A 770 24.25 27.74 -2.77
N ALA A 771 23.72 26.58 -3.18
CA ALA A 771 24.38 25.30 -3.02
C ALA A 771 25.73 25.21 -3.74
N ARG A 772 25.91 25.94 -4.84
CA ARG A 772 27.18 26.01 -5.58
C ARG A 772 28.17 26.96 -4.93
N LEU A 773 27.70 28.08 -4.39
CA LEU A 773 28.53 29.05 -3.67
C LEU A 773 28.99 28.51 -2.31
N GLU A 774 28.20 27.67 -1.63
CA GLU A 774 28.63 26.95 -0.41
C GLU A 774 29.86 26.05 -0.66
N GLY A 775 30.04 25.58 -1.90
CA GLY A 775 31.20 24.80 -2.31
C GLY A 775 32.46 25.63 -2.55
N VAL A 776 32.37 26.97 -2.53
CA VAL A 776 33.50 27.88 -2.71
C VAL A 776 34.11 28.21 -1.34
N PRO A 777 35.43 28.05 -1.16
CA PRO A 777 36.11 28.44 0.06
C PRO A 777 35.90 29.91 0.44
N LEU A 778 35.69 30.18 1.74
CA LEU A 778 35.39 31.52 2.27
C LEU A 778 36.51 32.54 1.99
N ASP A 779 37.74 32.07 1.81
CA ASP A 779 38.95 32.87 1.54
C ASP A 779 39.07 33.32 0.08
N GLU A 780 38.36 32.66 -0.86
CA GLU A 780 38.27 33.15 -2.24
C GLU A 780 37.39 34.40 -2.32
N PHE A 781 36.35 34.48 -1.49
CA PHE A 781 35.54 35.68 -1.38
C PHE A 781 36.38 36.83 -0.82
N LYS A 782 36.33 38.00 -1.48
CA LYS A 782 37.15 39.19 -1.21
C LYS A 782 38.62 39.06 -1.63
N SER A 783 39.01 38.03 -2.38
CA SER A 783 40.32 38.00 -3.01
C SER A 783 40.49 39.16 -4.00
N THR A 784 41.71 39.67 -4.08
CA THR A 784 42.12 40.74 -5.00
C THR A 784 42.84 40.19 -6.25
N ALA A 785 43.08 38.88 -6.31
CA ALA A 785 43.77 38.22 -7.42
C ALA A 785 43.02 36.96 -7.87
N ILE A 786 42.87 36.81 -9.19
CA ILE A 786 42.19 35.67 -9.84
C ILE A 786 42.87 34.34 -9.49
N GLU A 787 44.21 34.35 -9.39
CA GLU A 787 45.02 33.17 -9.04
C GLU A 787 44.64 32.55 -7.68
N ASN A 788 43.99 33.32 -6.81
CA ASN A 788 43.51 32.89 -5.49
C ASN A 788 42.00 32.63 -5.47
N MET A 789 41.36 32.39 -6.63
CA MET A 789 39.93 32.08 -6.75
C MET A 789 39.65 30.89 -7.71
N PRO A 790 40.31 29.73 -7.57
CA PRO A 790 40.20 28.65 -8.56
C PRO A 790 38.79 28.04 -8.62
N GLU A 791 38.12 27.89 -7.47
CA GLU A 791 36.79 27.29 -7.38
C GLU A 791 35.72 28.27 -7.91
N MET A 792 35.87 29.56 -7.63
CA MET A 792 35.01 30.60 -8.23
C MET A 792 35.19 30.70 -9.75
N GLU A 793 36.44 30.65 -10.24
CA GLU A 793 36.73 30.64 -11.67
C GLU A 793 36.10 29.41 -12.34
N SER A 794 36.24 28.24 -11.73
CA SER A 794 35.60 27.00 -12.17
C SER A 794 34.08 27.14 -12.21
N LEU A 795 33.44 27.69 -11.17
CA LEU A 795 31.99 27.90 -11.10
C LEU A 795 31.49 28.80 -12.25
N VAL A 796 32.19 29.92 -12.49
CA VAL A 796 31.83 30.86 -13.56
C VAL A 796 32.03 30.22 -14.94
N ALA A 797 33.17 29.56 -15.16
CA ALA A 797 33.55 29.02 -16.47
C ALA A 797 32.77 27.75 -16.84
N THR A 798 32.53 26.85 -15.88
CA THR A 798 31.96 25.52 -16.16
C THR A 798 30.44 25.47 -15.98
N TRP A 799 29.86 26.32 -15.13
CA TRP A 799 28.45 26.30 -14.84
C TRP A 799 27.73 27.58 -15.27
N VAL A 800 28.14 28.76 -14.79
CA VAL A 800 27.39 30.01 -15.06
C VAL A 800 27.35 30.32 -16.56
N ASN A 801 28.50 30.39 -17.23
CA ASN A 801 28.57 30.76 -18.65
C ASN A 801 28.18 29.62 -19.60
N VAL A 802 28.12 28.36 -19.12
CA VAL A 802 27.72 27.18 -19.91
C VAL A 802 26.22 26.93 -19.83
N THR A 803 25.64 27.11 -18.64
CA THR A 803 24.22 26.85 -18.38
C THR A 803 23.37 28.03 -18.79
N PHE A 804 23.85 29.25 -18.51
CA PHE A 804 23.15 30.50 -18.84
C PHE A 804 23.85 31.20 -20.00
N PRO A 805 23.10 31.88 -20.89
CA PRO A 805 23.67 32.64 -22.00
C PRO A 805 24.28 33.97 -21.50
N LEU A 806 25.28 33.87 -20.62
CA LEU A 806 25.96 34.97 -19.97
C LEU A 806 27.45 34.97 -20.36
N SER A 807 28.09 36.12 -20.16
CA SER A 807 29.54 36.28 -20.31
C SER A 807 30.09 36.95 -19.07
N VAL A 808 29.90 36.30 -17.92
CA VAL A 808 30.42 36.80 -16.64
C VAL A 808 31.93 36.62 -16.65
N GLN A 809 32.65 37.71 -16.42
CA GLN A 809 34.09 37.71 -16.23
C GLN A 809 34.39 37.58 -14.74
N ILE A 810 35.39 36.78 -14.37
CA ILE A 810 35.81 36.63 -12.97
C ILE A 810 36.25 37.97 -12.36
N ASN A 811 36.75 38.88 -13.19
CA ASN A 811 37.09 40.25 -12.81
C ASN A 811 35.91 41.04 -12.21
N ASP A 812 34.68 40.74 -12.61
CA ASP A 812 33.48 41.38 -12.07
C ASP A 812 33.19 40.96 -10.62
N LEU A 813 33.82 39.87 -10.15
CA LEU A 813 33.61 39.25 -8.84
C LEU A 813 34.71 39.59 -7.82
N LEU A 814 35.78 40.29 -8.24
CA LEU A 814 36.87 40.70 -7.36
C LEU A 814 36.38 41.63 -6.24
N GLU A 815 37.01 41.51 -5.06
CA GLU A 815 36.74 42.36 -3.89
C GLU A 815 35.28 42.33 -3.38
N LYS A 816 34.48 41.35 -3.81
CA LYS A 816 33.09 41.17 -3.36
C LYS A 816 33.01 40.13 -2.26
N ASP A 817 32.08 40.36 -1.33
CA ASP A 817 31.70 39.32 -0.37
C ASP A 817 30.72 38.32 -0.99
N GLU A 818 30.50 37.22 -0.30
CA GLU A 818 29.60 36.14 -0.74
C GLU A 818 28.19 36.64 -1.10
N ALA A 819 27.64 37.54 -0.28
CA ALA A 819 26.32 38.11 -0.52
C ALA A 819 26.27 39.00 -1.78
N ASP A 820 27.33 39.78 -2.01
CA ASP A 820 27.47 40.64 -3.18
C ASP A 820 27.71 39.83 -4.47
N VAL A 821 28.50 38.75 -4.40
CA VAL A 821 28.70 37.80 -5.51
C VAL A 821 27.38 37.11 -5.86
N LYS A 822 26.69 36.54 -4.87
CA LYS A 822 25.37 35.92 -5.05
C LYS A 822 24.41 36.88 -5.73
N LYS A 823 24.28 38.09 -5.18
CA LYS A 823 23.36 39.10 -5.70
C LYS A 823 23.69 39.47 -7.15
N LEU A 824 24.96 39.68 -7.47
CA LEU A 824 25.38 40.04 -8.82
C LEU A 824 25.08 38.94 -9.83
N LEU A 825 25.41 37.67 -9.51
CA LEU A 825 25.15 36.54 -10.38
C LEU A 825 23.65 36.32 -10.57
N PHE A 826 22.88 36.36 -9.49
CA PHE A 826 21.43 36.20 -9.54
C PHE A 826 20.73 37.31 -10.33
N GLU A 827 21.15 38.58 -10.16
CA GLU A 827 20.63 39.71 -10.95
C GLU A 827 20.94 39.56 -12.43
N LYS A 828 22.16 39.10 -12.80
CA LYS A 828 22.52 38.83 -14.20
C LYS A 828 21.69 37.71 -14.81
N ILE A 829 21.49 36.60 -14.09
CA ILE A 829 20.66 35.47 -14.55
C ILE A 829 19.21 35.91 -14.71
N THR A 830 18.65 36.60 -13.72
CA THR A 830 17.27 37.10 -13.74
C THR A 830 17.06 38.07 -14.91
N SER A 831 17.99 39.00 -15.12
CA SER A 831 17.92 39.97 -16.23
C SER A 831 17.96 39.29 -17.61
N ALA A 832 18.81 38.26 -17.77
CA ALA A 832 18.86 37.47 -19.01
C ALA A 832 17.55 36.69 -19.23
N TYR A 833 16.99 36.13 -18.17
CA TYR A 833 15.73 35.39 -18.24
C TYR A 833 14.54 36.31 -18.56
N GLU A 834 14.46 37.49 -17.94
CA GLU A 834 13.46 38.52 -18.30
C GLU A 834 13.58 38.96 -19.76
N GLY A 835 14.81 39.06 -20.27
CA GLY A 835 15.08 39.29 -21.69
C GLY A 835 14.47 38.20 -22.57
N LYS A 836 14.62 36.93 -22.18
CA LYS A 836 14.01 35.78 -22.86
C LYS A 836 12.48 35.84 -22.79
N ARG A 837 11.88 36.07 -21.61
CA ARG A 837 10.41 36.13 -21.43
C ARG A 837 9.74 37.13 -22.37
N LYS A 838 10.41 38.25 -22.68
CA LYS A 838 9.89 39.27 -23.62
C LYS A 838 9.86 38.83 -25.09
N LEU A 839 10.63 37.81 -25.45
CA LEU A 839 10.73 37.28 -26.82
C LEU A 839 9.84 36.05 -27.05
N GLU A 840 9.32 35.45 -25.99
CA GLU A 840 8.42 34.30 -26.02
C GLU A 840 6.95 34.75 -26.13
N ASP A 841 6.08 33.84 -26.53
CA ASP A 841 4.64 34.10 -26.61
C ASP A 841 4.03 34.30 -25.20
N PRO A 842 3.41 35.47 -24.91
CA PRO A 842 2.80 35.76 -23.61
C PRO A 842 1.73 34.74 -23.19
N ASP A 843 1.05 34.11 -24.14
CA ASP A 843 -0.03 33.15 -23.85
C ASP A 843 0.52 31.75 -23.50
N GLN A 844 1.79 31.47 -23.80
CA GLN A 844 2.42 30.14 -23.64
C GLN A 844 3.58 30.12 -22.63
N ILE A 845 4.13 31.28 -22.27
CA ILE A 845 5.30 31.36 -21.37
C ILE A 845 5.05 30.73 -20.00
N HIS A 846 3.88 30.95 -19.41
CA HIS A 846 3.53 30.32 -18.12
C HIS A 846 3.43 28.79 -18.23
N GLY A 847 2.87 28.29 -19.35
CA GLY A 847 2.81 26.85 -19.61
C GLY A 847 4.19 26.23 -19.77
N LEU A 848 5.10 26.93 -20.46
CA LEU A 848 6.49 26.52 -20.62
C LEU A 848 7.25 26.49 -19.28
N GLU A 849 7.10 27.53 -18.45
CA GLU A 849 7.71 27.63 -17.12
C GLU A 849 7.25 26.50 -16.20
N ARG A 850 5.94 26.21 -16.19
CA ARG A 850 5.37 25.07 -15.47
C ARG A 850 5.96 23.76 -15.99
N TYR A 851 5.99 23.58 -17.31
CA TYR A 851 6.51 22.37 -17.92
C TYR A 851 7.96 22.10 -17.54
N VAL A 852 8.84 23.12 -17.56
CA VAL A 852 10.26 22.96 -17.21
C VAL A 852 10.42 22.41 -15.79
N VAL A 853 9.74 23.00 -14.81
CA VAL A 853 9.86 22.58 -13.41
C VAL A 853 9.18 21.22 -13.17
N VAL A 854 7.97 21.04 -13.67
CA VAL A 854 7.20 19.79 -13.51
C VAL A 854 7.91 18.61 -14.16
N ASN A 855 8.42 18.78 -15.39
CA ASN A 855 9.13 17.72 -16.10
C ASN A 855 10.45 17.34 -15.40
N ALA A 856 11.21 18.32 -14.92
CA ALA A 856 12.44 18.05 -14.17
C ALA A 856 12.12 17.30 -12.86
N ALA A 857 11.10 17.73 -12.12
CA ALA A 857 10.66 17.05 -10.91
C ALA A 857 10.20 15.61 -11.20
N ASP A 858 9.41 15.40 -12.24
CA ASP A 858 8.87 14.08 -12.60
C ASP A 858 9.97 13.09 -12.97
N VAL A 859 10.87 13.44 -13.89
CA VAL A 859 11.92 12.52 -14.35
C VAL A 859 12.78 12.05 -13.18
N HIS A 860 13.29 13.00 -12.39
CA HIS A 860 14.17 12.70 -11.27
C HIS A 860 13.47 12.00 -10.11
N TRP A 861 12.22 12.40 -9.79
CA TRP A 861 11.45 11.72 -8.76
C TRP A 861 11.14 10.27 -9.14
N GLN A 862 10.80 10.00 -10.40
CA GLN A 862 10.56 8.63 -10.86
C GLN A 862 11.83 7.78 -10.80
N ASP A 863 12.99 8.32 -11.21
CA ASP A 863 14.29 7.63 -11.09
C ASP A 863 14.56 7.29 -9.62
N HIS A 864 14.41 8.27 -8.73
CA HIS A 864 14.58 8.10 -7.29
C HIS A 864 13.63 7.05 -6.70
N LEU A 865 12.36 7.01 -7.09
CA LEU A 865 11.44 5.97 -6.62
C LEU A 865 11.90 4.55 -6.97
N THR A 866 12.57 4.39 -8.12
CA THR A 866 13.11 3.10 -8.57
C THR A 866 14.33 2.72 -7.73
N GLU A 867 15.27 3.66 -7.56
CA GLU A 867 16.46 3.48 -6.72
C GLU A 867 16.07 3.14 -5.27
N MET A 868 15.05 3.82 -4.74
CA MET A 868 14.53 3.58 -3.40
C MET A 868 13.93 2.18 -3.22
N GLU A 869 13.31 1.61 -4.25
CA GLU A 869 12.81 0.24 -4.21
C GLU A 869 13.97 -0.77 -4.18
N GLU A 870 15.02 -0.55 -4.97
CA GLU A 870 16.24 -1.36 -4.98
C GLU A 870 16.98 -1.28 -3.64
N LEU A 871 17.14 -0.07 -3.11
CA LEU A 871 17.75 0.20 -1.82
C LEU A 871 17.03 -0.56 -0.70
N ARG A 872 15.69 -0.52 -0.67
CA ARG A 872 14.90 -1.25 0.33
C ARG A 872 15.18 -2.76 0.29
N ARG A 873 15.47 -3.33 -0.89
CA ARG A 873 15.79 -4.77 -1.04
C ARG A 873 17.22 -5.07 -0.60
N SER A 874 18.19 -4.26 -1.03
CA SER A 874 19.62 -4.50 -0.74
C SER A 874 19.93 -4.38 0.75
N VAL A 875 19.27 -3.46 1.45
CA VAL A 875 19.48 -3.21 2.89
C VAL A 875 19.01 -4.39 3.75
N GLY A 876 18.09 -5.22 3.26
CA GLY A 876 17.72 -6.48 3.92
C GLY A 876 18.89 -7.46 4.09
N LEU A 877 19.84 -7.45 3.14
CA LEU A 877 21.06 -8.27 3.18
C LEU A 877 22.14 -7.70 4.10
N ARG A 878 22.01 -6.44 4.55
CA ARG A 878 22.96 -5.83 5.49
C ARG A 878 22.66 -6.15 6.96
N GLY A 879 21.48 -6.73 7.25
CA GLY A 879 21.13 -7.25 8.56
C GLY A 879 22.06 -8.36 9.07
N TYR A 880 22.81 -9.02 8.17
CA TYR A 880 23.87 -9.96 8.53
C TYR A 880 25.05 -9.30 9.27
N GLY A 881 25.23 -7.98 9.12
CA GLY A 881 26.29 -7.19 9.77
C GLY A 881 25.94 -6.60 11.14
N GLN A 882 24.87 -7.07 11.80
CA GLN A 882 24.37 -6.56 13.10
C GLN A 882 23.96 -5.07 13.17
N LYS A 883 23.84 -4.39 12.02
CA LYS A 883 23.29 -3.04 11.94
C LYS A 883 21.79 -3.09 11.70
N ASP A 884 21.04 -2.11 12.23
CA ASP A 884 19.60 -2.00 11.97
C ASP A 884 19.33 -1.59 10.51
N PRO A 885 18.69 -2.45 9.69
CA PRO A 885 18.43 -2.16 8.28
C PRO A 885 17.66 -0.84 8.07
N LEU A 886 16.71 -0.51 8.94
CA LEU A 886 15.92 0.72 8.77
C LEU A 886 16.78 1.99 8.93
N SER A 887 17.77 1.96 9.82
CA SER A 887 18.68 3.10 10.02
C SER A 887 19.58 3.31 8.80
N GLU A 888 20.13 2.23 8.25
CA GLU A 888 20.98 2.29 7.04
C GLU A 888 20.16 2.79 5.84
N TYR A 889 18.95 2.25 5.65
CA TYR A 889 18.03 2.72 4.62
C TYR A 889 17.76 4.22 4.73
N LYS A 890 17.49 4.75 5.94
CA LYS A 890 17.23 6.18 6.14
C LYS A 890 18.41 7.05 5.72
N ASN A 891 19.64 6.64 6.05
CA ASN A 891 20.84 7.40 5.73
C ASN A 891 21.12 7.40 4.23
N GLU A 892 21.02 6.25 3.57
CA GLU A 892 21.22 6.13 2.12
C GLU A 892 20.10 6.82 1.35
N ALA A 893 18.85 6.66 1.78
CA ALA A 893 17.68 7.34 1.19
C ALA A 893 17.79 8.86 1.25
N PHE A 894 18.37 9.39 2.33
CA PHE A 894 18.57 10.82 2.50
C PHE A 894 19.60 11.35 1.51
N ARG A 895 20.75 10.67 1.37
CA ARG A 895 21.79 11.05 0.39
C ARG A 895 21.29 10.98 -1.04
N ALA A 896 20.62 9.87 -1.41
CA ALA A 896 20.02 9.73 -2.74
C ALA A 896 19.03 10.86 -3.05
N PHE A 897 18.23 11.26 -2.05
CA PHE A 897 17.29 12.37 -2.21
C PHE A 897 17.96 13.74 -2.37
N GLU A 898 19.04 14.02 -1.63
CA GLU A 898 19.83 15.25 -1.81
C GLU A 898 20.45 15.31 -3.21
N GLU A 899 21.02 14.20 -3.68
CA GLU A 899 21.59 14.10 -5.03
C GLU A 899 20.53 14.28 -6.11
N MET A 900 19.34 13.67 -5.93
CA MET A 900 18.19 13.85 -6.81
C MET A 900 17.73 15.31 -6.84
N MET A 901 17.58 15.97 -5.68
CA MET A 901 17.16 17.38 -5.60
C MET A 901 18.15 18.30 -6.33
N LYS A 902 19.47 18.05 -6.18
CA LYS A 902 20.51 18.79 -6.91
C LYS A 902 20.43 18.54 -8.41
N ALA A 903 20.24 17.29 -8.83
CA ALA A 903 20.07 16.96 -10.26
C ALA A 903 18.84 17.67 -10.86
N MET A 904 17.72 17.65 -10.14
CA MET A 904 16.48 18.32 -10.52
C MET A 904 16.67 19.83 -10.69
N ARG A 905 17.24 20.53 -9.69
CA ARG A 905 17.49 21.97 -9.81
C ARG A 905 18.45 22.31 -10.94
N SER A 906 19.49 21.49 -11.14
CA SER A 906 20.42 21.66 -12.27
C SER A 906 19.71 21.51 -13.62
N GLU A 907 18.77 20.57 -13.74
CA GLU A 907 17.97 20.41 -14.96
C GLU A 907 17.01 21.58 -15.18
N VAL A 908 16.41 22.15 -14.11
CA VAL A 908 15.61 23.39 -14.20
C VAL A 908 16.46 24.55 -14.71
N CYS A 909 17.65 24.77 -14.14
CA CYS A 909 18.58 25.84 -14.57
C CYS A 909 18.98 25.69 -16.05
N SER A 910 19.19 24.48 -16.53
CA SER A 910 19.51 24.18 -17.93
C SER A 910 18.28 24.34 -18.84
N GLY A 911 17.14 23.80 -18.42
CA GLY A 911 15.89 23.81 -19.15
C GLY A 911 15.30 25.21 -19.36
N MET A 912 15.55 26.14 -18.44
CA MET A 912 15.00 27.50 -18.49
C MET A 912 15.48 28.30 -19.72
N PHE A 913 16.65 27.99 -20.30
CA PHE A 913 17.14 28.66 -21.53
C PHE A 913 17.14 27.75 -22.76
N ARG A 914 17.08 26.42 -22.60
CA ARG A 914 17.03 25.46 -23.72
C ARG A 914 15.62 25.23 -24.27
N SER A 915 14.59 25.47 -23.48
CA SER A 915 13.20 25.28 -23.89
C SER A 915 12.66 26.56 -24.55
N SER A 916 11.95 26.46 -25.68
CA SER A 916 11.32 27.61 -26.34
C SER A 916 9.94 27.24 -26.88
N THR A 917 9.04 28.22 -26.98
CA THR A 917 7.65 27.99 -27.46
C THR A 917 7.57 27.70 -28.96
N ASN A 918 8.58 28.10 -29.76
CA ASN A 918 8.63 27.85 -31.20
C ASN A 918 10.07 27.91 -31.74
N LEU A 919 10.36 27.20 -32.85
CA LEU A 919 11.67 27.21 -33.54
C LEU A 919 12.10 28.65 -33.94
N ALA A 920 11.15 29.48 -34.36
CA ALA A 920 11.39 30.88 -34.69
C ALA A 920 11.71 31.74 -33.45
N ALA A 921 11.14 31.43 -32.28
CA ALA A 921 11.46 32.10 -31.02
C ALA A 921 12.87 31.72 -30.54
N PHE A 922 13.27 30.47 -30.73
CA PHE A 922 14.63 29.98 -30.48
C PHE A 922 15.68 30.63 -31.41
N GLU A 923 15.40 30.72 -32.72
CA GLU A 923 16.27 31.40 -33.69
C GLU A 923 16.36 32.92 -33.43
N ASN A 924 15.25 33.56 -33.07
CA ASN A 924 15.22 34.98 -32.69
C ASN A 924 15.96 35.24 -31.38
N MET A 925 15.84 34.35 -30.40
CA MET A 925 16.60 34.39 -29.14
C MET A 925 18.10 34.31 -29.43
N LEU A 926 18.55 33.33 -30.22
CA LEU A 926 19.96 33.20 -30.61
C LEU A 926 20.47 34.44 -31.36
N SER A 927 19.67 35.02 -32.27
CA SER A 927 20.07 36.23 -33.00
C SER A 927 20.11 37.48 -32.11
N SER A 928 19.20 37.63 -31.15
CA SER A 928 19.21 38.73 -30.17
C SER A 928 20.37 38.62 -29.16
N LEU A 929 20.69 37.42 -28.69
CA LEU A 929 21.83 37.16 -27.80
C LEU A 929 23.16 37.42 -28.52
N SER A 930 23.25 37.07 -29.81
CA SER A 930 24.41 37.40 -30.65
C SER A 930 24.62 38.91 -30.86
N ASN A 931 23.56 39.72 -30.71
CA ASN A 931 23.61 41.17 -30.80
C ASN A 931 23.91 41.84 -29.45
N VAL A 932 23.45 41.27 -28.32
CA VAL A 932 23.82 41.70 -26.96
C VAL A 932 25.32 41.44 -26.70
N ALA A 933 25.86 40.33 -27.22
CA ALA A 933 27.30 40.04 -27.18
C ALA A 933 28.16 40.96 -28.06
N LYS A 934 27.58 41.65 -29.06
CA LYS A 934 28.29 42.60 -29.94
C LYS A 934 28.34 44.03 -29.40
N THR A 935 27.50 44.41 -28.44
CA THR A 935 27.49 45.77 -27.87
C THR A 935 28.58 46.03 -26.83
N THR A 936 29.33 45.00 -26.45
CA THR A 936 30.54 45.09 -25.63
C THR A 936 31.66 44.33 -26.34
N GLY A 937 32.56 45.03 -27.05
CA GLY A 937 33.72 44.40 -27.70
C GLY A 937 35.03 45.14 -27.41
N PRO A 938 36.21 44.61 -27.85
CA PRO A 938 36.38 43.43 -28.72
C PRO A 938 37.45 42.40 -28.28
N ASP A 939 37.30 41.13 -28.70
CA ASP A 939 38.38 40.39 -29.38
C ASP A 939 37.82 39.19 -30.18
N PRO A 940 38.28 38.91 -31.43
CA PRO A 940 37.77 37.84 -32.27
C PRO A 940 38.70 36.62 -32.23
N SER A 941 38.54 35.72 -31.27
CA SER A 941 39.25 34.43 -31.31
C SER A 941 38.55 33.22 -30.66
N SER A 942 37.31 33.33 -30.19
CA SER A 942 36.60 32.24 -29.50
C SER A 942 35.36 31.70 -30.25
N ALA A 943 35.42 31.63 -31.58
CA ALA A 943 34.43 30.91 -32.37
C ALA A 943 34.76 29.39 -32.40
N ALA A 944 34.72 28.73 -31.25
CA ALA A 944 34.89 27.27 -31.14
C ALA A 944 34.06 26.62 -30.01
N GLY A 945 33.11 27.35 -29.41
CA GLY A 945 32.34 26.87 -28.25
C GLY A 945 31.03 26.15 -28.56
N PHE A 946 30.54 26.16 -29.80
CA PHE A 946 29.16 25.74 -30.10
C PHE A 946 28.98 24.27 -30.52
N ASP A 947 30.07 23.49 -30.61
CA ASP A 947 30.06 22.14 -31.22
C ASP A 947 30.35 20.98 -30.24
N ARG A 948 30.08 21.17 -28.94
CA ARG A 948 30.35 20.15 -27.89
C ARG A 948 29.11 19.57 -27.21
N PHE A 949 27.93 19.68 -27.83
CA PHE A 949 26.70 19.06 -27.32
C PHE A 949 26.59 17.58 -27.72
N SER A 950 27.52 16.78 -27.20
CA SER A 950 27.37 15.33 -27.02
C SER A 950 27.92 14.97 -25.63
N SER A 951 27.08 14.31 -24.84
CA SER A 951 27.13 14.06 -23.38
C SER A 951 28.51 13.73 -22.76
N PRO A 952 28.72 14.08 -21.48
CA PRO A 952 29.67 13.37 -20.62
C PRO A 952 28.99 12.69 -19.42
N THR A 953 29.35 11.42 -19.22
CA THR A 953 29.07 10.55 -18.08
C THR A 953 29.96 10.86 -16.87
N ARG A 954 29.44 10.62 -15.67
CA ARG A 954 30.03 10.97 -14.35
C ARG A 954 31.04 9.90 -13.86
N GLY A 955 32.06 10.34 -13.11
CA GLY A 955 32.94 9.49 -12.28
C GLY A 955 33.30 10.18 -10.96
N ALA A 956 33.33 9.42 -9.85
CA ALA A 956 33.47 9.89 -8.47
C ALA A 956 34.88 9.62 -7.86
N PRO A 957 35.33 10.36 -6.82
CA PRO A 957 36.49 10.03 -5.98
C PRO A 957 36.12 9.62 -4.52
N PRO A 958 37.08 9.11 -3.70
CA PRO A 958 36.82 8.23 -2.55
C PRO A 958 36.72 8.93 -1.16
N ILE A 959 36.17 8.18 -0.20
CA ILE A 959 35.84 8.58 1.20
C ILE A 959 36.98 8.26 2.17
N ASP A 960 37.28 9.21 3.05
CA ASP A 960 38.12 9.03 4.26
C ASP A 960 37.25 8.98 5.53
N THR A 961 37.69 8.23 6.53
CA THR A 961 36.92 7.87 7.73
C THR A 961 37.06 8.88 8.89
N SER A 962 35.96 9.42 9.43
CA SER A 962 35.90 9.89 10.83
C SER A 962 34.46 10.09 11.35
N GLU A 963 34.33 10.14 12.67
CA GLU A 963 33.17 9.96 13.56
C GLU A 963 31.89 10.76 13.27
N ALA A 964 30.76 10.18 13.70
CA ALA A 964 29.40 10.65 13.49
C ALA A 964 29.09 12.00 14.17
N PRO A 965 28.63 13.03 13.42
CA PRO A 965 28.04 14.23 14.00
C PRO A 965 26.53 14.09 14.22
N GLU A 966 26.03 14.71 15.28
CA GLU A 966 24.59 14.89 15.51
C GLU A 966 23.97 15.79 14.42
N ILE A 967 22.79 15.37 13.94
CA ILE A 967 22.05 16.00 12.84
C ILE A 967 21.59 17.42 13.23
N PRO A 968 21.92 18.49 12.46
CA PRO A 968 21.27 19.79 12.62
C PRO A 968 19.81 19.73 12.17
N LYS A 969 18.92 20.40 12.91
CA LYS A 969 17.49 20.47 12.59
C LYS A 969 17.29 21.20 11.26
N ILE A 970 16.67 20.53 10.29
CA ILE A 970 16.17 21.15 9.06
C ILE A 970 15.16 22.25 9.44
N ALA A 971 15.34 23.45 8.91
CA ALA A 971 14.32 24.48 8.92
C ALA A 971 13.18 24.02 7.99
N VAL A 972 12.18 23.35 8.57
CA VAL A 972 10.94 22.98 7.89
C VAL A 972 10.26 24.26 7.40
N PRO A 973 9.82 24.36 6.13
CA PRO A 973 8.91 25.43 5.72
C PRO A 973 7.64 25.34 6.57
N VAL A 974 7.38 26.37 7.37
CA VAL A 974 6.17 26.45 8.18
C VAL A 974 4.98 26.56 7.24
N VAL A 975 4.11 25.55 7.20
CA VAL A 975 2.77 25.63 6.61
C VAL A 975 2.02 26.77 7.32
N ARG A 976 1.59 27.79 6.57
CA ARG A 976 0.98 29.01 7.13
C ARG A 976 -0.42 29.22 6.57
N ASP A 977 -1.37 29.44 7.48
CA ASP A 977 -2.76 29.78 7.17
C ASP A 977 -2.95 31.24 6.67
N SER A 978 -1.88 32.01 6.43
CA SER A 978 -1.97 33.43 6.02
C SER A 978 -0.75 33.93 5.22
N PRO A 979 -0.95 34.93 4.33
CA PRO A 979 0.10 35.46 3.45
C PRO A 979 1.28 36.08 4.21
N LYS A 980 2.50 35.86 3.69
CA LYS A 980 3.78 36.26 4.30
C LYS A 980 3.91 37.78 4.37
N VAL A 981 3.89 38.34 5.58
CA VAL A 981 4.23 39.75 5.81
C VAL A 981 5.75 39.91 5.76
N GLY A 982 6.25 40.63 4.76
CA GLY A 982 7.67 40.92 4.61
C GLY A 982 8.21 41.78 5.75
N ARG A 983 9.50 41.62 6.09
CA ARG A 983 10.18 42.37 7.17
C ARG A 983 9.98 43.89 7.07
N ASN A 984 9.83 44.40 5.84
CA ASN A 984 9.70 45.82 5.54
C ASN A 984 8.24 46.29 5.35
N ASP A 985 7.27 45.40 5.39
CA ASP A 985 5.85 45.68 5.17
C ASP A 985 5.19 46.29 6.42
N PRO A 986 4.06 46.99 6.29
CA PRO A 986 3.29 47.48 7.43
C PRO A 986 2.91 46.34 8.37
N CYS A 987 3.19 46.50 9.66
CA CYS A 987 2.89 45.46 10.63
C CYS A 987 1.37 45.27 10.76
N PRO A 988 0.84 44.03 10.66
CA PRO A 988 -0.60 43.74 10.65
C PRO A 988 -1.32 44.09 11.95
N CYS A 989 -0.60 44.46 13.01
CA CYS A 989 -1.17 44.99 14.26
C CYS A 989 -1.70 46.43 14.15
N GLY A 990 -1.66 47.05 12.97
CA GLY A 990 -2.29 48.35 12.69
C GLY A 990 -1.54 49.57 13.23
N ASN A 991 -0.33 49.41 13.76
CA ASN A 991 0.43 50.48 14.42
C ASN A 991 1.28 51.35 13.46
N GLY A 992 1.06 51.24 12.13
CA GLY A 992 1.73 52.03 11.09
C GLY A 992 3.26 51.85 10.94
N LYS A 993 3.89 50.97 11.75
CA LYS A 993 5.34 50.68 11.71
C LYS A 993 5.64 49.45 10.87
N LYS A 994 6.83 49.39 10.25
CA LYS A 994 7.31 48.19 9.53
C LYS A 994 7.40 46.97 10.45
N TYR A 995 7.07 45.79 9.97
CA TYR A 995 7.01 44.53 10.75
C TYR A 995 8.28 44.29 11.57
N LYS A 996 9.47 44.50 10.99
CA LYS A 996 10.78 44.38 11.69
C LYS A 996 10.98 45.31 12.89
N LYS A 997 10.23 46.42 12.96
CA LYS A 997 10.28 47.41 14.05
C LYS A 997 9.10 47.27 15.04
N CYS A 998 8.23 46.28 14.84
CA CYS A 998 7.07 46.02 15.68
C CYS A 998 6.99 44.53 16.05
N CYS A 999 6.01 43.78 15.54
CA CYS A 999 5.81 42.37 15.92
C CYS A 999 6.96 41.44 15.50
N GLY A 1000 7.79 41.84 14.53
CA GLY A 1000 9.01 41.11 14.13
C GLY A 1000 10.28 41.50 14.90
N ARG A 1001 10.17 42.26 15.99
CA ARG A 1001 11.34 42.71 16.78
C ARG A 1001 11.75 41.63 17.78
N GLY A 1002 12.84 40.92 17.48
CA GLY A 1002 13.40 39.86 18.34
C GLY A 1002 13.28 38.44 17.78
N VAL A 1003 12.71 38.28 16.57
CA VAL A 1003 12.73 37.01 15.85
C VAL A 1003 14.03 36.95 15.01
N SER A 1004 15.09 36.36 15.57
CA SER A 1004 16.24 35.88 14.80
C SER A 1004 15.86 34.57 14.11
N ALA A 1005 16.36 34.38 12.89
CA ALA A 1005 16.06 33.25 12.00
C ALA A 1005 16.31 31.89 12.67
#